data_AF-A0A957ULX2-F1
#
_entry.id   AF-A0A957ULX2-F1
#
_cell.length_a   1.000
_cell.length_b   1.000
_cell.length_c   1.000
_cell.angle_alpha   90.00
_cell.angle_beta   90.00
_cell.angle_gamma   90.00
#
_symmetry.space_group_name_H-M   'P 1'
#
loop_
_entity.id
_entity.type
_entity.pdbx_description
1 polymer ?
#
loop_
_entity_poly.entity_id
_entity_poly.type
_entity_poly.pdbx_seq_one_letter_code
_entity_poly.pdbx_strand_id
1 'polypeptide(L)'
;EIVNSTPFRFTTFNTSDQKTFNANVGMYYGWQDIRGYDSIIPRQYVALMDRIAPQENELLYNRIAPLYFGQSATDEVGDNTPASGNEYAALDNPLLNLLNVKYVLTQEYLPNPGWAEIYRDPSMAVYENRHVMPRAFIARNVQIAPADQQPLLEADLSQTLFLEAEPADAGALVPASPQLATANISRYTANDVFVDVNVSDRGWLVLTDAWFPGWKAYIRPFGADENREEELPLYRADGAFRAVYLPQDGQWTVRFVYSPWSFKLGLYTSFLCFVTLGLLLLWWAWGRYYRPELTAGEVRTVAKNSLAPMALNLVNKAIDFAFAMLYVRLLGPDGAGKYYFVVALYGFFEIISRYGLGTLLARDVAADKNQSSRYLTNVLALRTLLWLVAMPLLALVVYGYSIIGNLGANIQSIGRQEIQAIALLAAAMLFANWSDALSNMFNAFEKMEYPAGLASVTSLLKVTLGALVLLLGWGFVGLAGVSLLVNIAQLFWLYGLLRSTLFKPEWHWDGALQKWMLSASGPLMINHLLATIFWRIDVWILRPMAGAAAVGLYSVGVKYLDGLNIIPSVFTMAVFPLMSRYARSNNENLLRSYILSVRLLIMTSLPLAMMVTFLARPLVWLVGGSEFINLPETIHVLGREITFNGGANLALQLVIWSIPIGFVNSVTQFVLIAVNQQRYLTKAFVIGVVFNTVGNLLVIPNFGYLGAAVVTILSELSLLFPFYVSVKRHVGSVPWLSLCIAPALAVAVMGVTIYALLQFGINPWLAALLGWLVYTVALALTGALGDEDMAIVWRALPLGALKKVLPAQG
;
A
#
# COMPACT_ATOMS: atom_id res chain seq x y z
N GLU A 1 1.00 -41.14 -10.65
CA GLU A 1 0.10 -41.35 -9.48
C GLU A 1 0.51 -40.61 -8.20
N ILE A 2 1.63 -39.86 -8.14
CA ILE A 2 2.12 -39.20 -6.90
C ILE A 2 1.32 -37.94 -6.48
N VAL A 3 0.38 -37.47 -7.30
CA VAL A 3 -0.33 -36.18 -7.07
C VAL A 3 -1.40 -36.26 -5.96
N ASN A 4 -1.83 -37.46 -5.56
CA ASN A 4 -2.90 -37.66 -4.56
C ASN A 4 -2.44 -38.31 -3.24
N SER A 5 -1.14 -38.53 -3.03
CA SER A 5 -0.65 -39.10 -1.76
C SER A 5 -0.37 -38.00 -0.74
N THR A 6 -0.88 -38.15 0.48
CA THR A 6 -0.54 -37.33 1.65
C THR A 6 0.98 -37.16 1.74
N PRO A 7 1.51 -35.93 1.92
CA PRO A 7 2.96 -35.72 2.01
C PRO A 7 3.53 -36.55 3.17
N PHE A 8 4.68 -37.17 2.91
CA PHE A 8 5.43 -37.97 3.86
C PHE A 8 6.89 -37.53 3.86
N ARG A 9 7.60 -37.73 4.98
CA ARG A 9 9.06 -37.64 5.01
C ARG A 9 9.73 -39.00 5.08
N PHE A 10 10.99 -39.06 4.71
CA PHE A 10 11.87 -40.18 4.95
C PHE A 10 13.19 -39.72 5.62
N THR A 11 13.98 -40.67 6.07
CA THR A 11 15.38 -40.45 6.49
C THR A 11 16.23 -41.69 6.21
N THR A 12 17.53 -41.62 6.49
CA THR A 12 18.43 -42.77 6.40
C THR A 12 18.96 -43.17 7.76
N PHE A 13 19.12 -44.48 7.94
CA PHE A 13 19.77 -45.08 9.09
C PHE A 13 21.03 -45.82 8.63
N ASN A 14 22.21 -45.35 9.05
CA ASN A 14 23.49 -45.76 8.49
C ASN A 14 24.47 -46.20 9.59
N THR A 15 25.43 -47.06 9.26
CA THR A 15 26.67 -47.17 10.04
C THR A 15 27.56 -45.94 9.81
N SER A 16 28.56 -45.71 10.66
CA SER A 16 29.41 -44.52 10.62
C SER A 16 30.22 -44.35 9.32
N ASP A 17 30.45 -45.44 8.59
CA ASP A 17 31.17 -45.50 7.31
C ASP A 17 30.25 -45.51 6.08
N GLN A 18 28.93 -45.67 6.26
CA GLN A 18 27.96 -45.79 5.17
C GLN A 18 27.27 -44.47 4.82
N LYS A 19 26.97 -44.32 3.52
CA LYS A 19 26.14 -43.23 2.98
C LYS A 19 25.04 -43.81 2.08
N THR A 20 24.06 -44.47 2.70
CA THR A 20 22.98 -45.19 1.99
C THR A 20 22.23 -44.29 1.00
N PHE A 21 21.86 -43.08 1.41
CA PHE A 21 21.17 -42.12 0.55
C PHE A 21 21.49 -40.68 0.98
N ASN A 22 21.96 -39.87 0.04
CA ASN A 22 22.31 -38.47 0.30
C ASN A 22 21.05 -37.60 0.44
N ALA A 23 20.99 -36.74 1.47
CA ALA A 23 19.82 -35.93 1.82
C ALA A 23 19.19 -35.17 0.63
N ASN A 24 20.02 -34.64 -0.26
CA ASN A 24 19.55 -33.78 -1.36
C ASN A 24 18.98 -34.53 -2.58
N VAL A 25 19.17 -35.85 -2.65
CA VAL A 25 18.81 -36.62 -3.84
C VAL A 25 17.30 -36.76 -3.99
N GLY A 26 16.57 -36.88 -2.87
CA GLY A 26 15.11 -37.02 -2.86
C GLY A 26 14.37 -35.82 -3.46
N MET A 27 14.97 -34.63 -3.40
CA MET A 27 14.36 -33.38 -3.90
C MET A 27 14.01 -33.44 -5.39
N TYR A 28 14.86 -34.06 -6.22
CA TYR A 28 14.61 -34.19 -7.66
C TYR A 28 13.34 -34.99 -7.98
N TYR A 29 12.92 -35.86 -7.05
CA TYR A 29 11.76 -36.72 -7.18
C TYR A 29 10.57 -36.23 -6.34
N GLY A 30 10.70 -35.07 -5.67
CA GLY A 30 9.69 -34.53 -4.76
C GLY A 30 9.54 -35.29 -3.44
N TRP A 31 10.49 -36.18 -3.09
CA TRP A 31 10.49 -36.91 -1.82
C TRP A 31 11.09 -36.05 -0.73
N GLN A 32 10.40 -35.88 0.40
CA GLN A 32 10.82 -35.02 1.51
C GLN A 32 11.74 -35.76 2.50
N ASP A 33 12.91 -35.20 2.80
CA ASP A 33 13.87 -35.73 3.78
C ASP A 33 13.87 -34.85 5.04
N ILE A 34 13.85 -35.43 6.24
CA ILE A 34 13.93 -34.65 7.49
C ILE A 34 15.24 -33.90 7.63
N ARG A 35 16.30 -34.33 6.94
CA ARG A 35 17.61 -33.66 6.98
C ARG A 35 17.62 -32.34 6.22
N GLY A 36 16.59 -32.09 5.42
CA GLY A 36 16.44 -30.88 4.62
C GLY A 36 17.36 -30.82 3.40
N TYR A 37 17.23 -29.72 2.65
CA TYR A 37 17.92 -29.50 1.38
C TYR A 37 18.79 -28.24 1.37
N ASP A 38 18.64 -27.40 2.39
CA ASP A 38 19.21 -26.06 2.43
C ASP A 38 20.51 -26.04 3.23
N SER A 39 21.45 -25.23 2.74
CA SER A 39 22.69 -24.89 3.44
C SER A 39 22.47 -23.98 4.66
N ILE A 40 21.29 -23.38 4.79
CA ILE A 40 20.93 -22.56 5.96
C ILE A 40 19.86 -23.31 6.76
N ILE A 41 20.27 -23.84 7.91
CA ILE A 41 19.39 -24.62 8.78
C ILE A 41 19.04 -23.80 10.02
N PRO A 42 17.74 -23.59 10.33
CA PRO A 42 17.35 -22.89 11.56
C PRO A 42 17.89 -23.61 12.81
N ARG A 43 18.53 -22.87 13.71
CA ARG A 43 19.07 -23.40 14.99
C ARG A 43 18.03 -24.19 15.79
N GLN A 44 16.78 -23.75 15.77
CA GLN A 44 15.67 -24.44 16.45
C GLN A 44 15.38 -25.82 15.84
N TYR A 45 15.58 -26.00 14.53
CA TYR A 45 15.40 -27.29 13.88
C TYR A 45 16.57 -28.23 14.18
N VAL A 46 17.80 -27.68 14.25
CA VAL A 46 18.97 -28.42 14.75
C VAL A 46 18.71 -28.91 16.17
N ALA A 47 18.23 -28.03 17.07
CA ALA A 47 17.93 -28.40 18.45
C ALA A 47 16.83 -29.49 18.57
N LEU A 48 15.85 -29.49 17.66
CA LEU A 48 14.87 -30.58 17.57
C LEU A 48 15.52 -31.89 17.12
N MET A 49 16.34 -31.86 16.06
CA MET A 49 17.04 -33.04 15.55
C MET A 49 18.04 -33.60 16.57
N ASP A 50 18.66 -32.74 17.38
CA ASP A 50 19.58 -33.12 18.45
C ASP A 50 18.88 -33.91 19.58
N ARG A 51 17.57 -33.69 19.79
CA ARG A 51 16.73 -34.53 20.68
C ARG A 51 16.44 -35.93 20.12
N ILE A 52 16.75 -36.17 18.85
CA ILE A 52 16.61 -37.48 18.19
C ILE A 52 17.95 -38.20 18.22
N ALA A 53 18.98 -37.55 17.69
CA ALA A 53 20.35 -38.05 17.64
C ALA A 53 21.33 -36.87 17.58
N PRO A 54 22.55 -37.00 18.13
CA PRO A 54 23.56 -35.93 18.12
C PRO A 54 23.89 -35.42 16.71
N GLN A 55 23.94 -34.09 16.53
CA GLN A 55 24.12 -33.47 15.21
C GLN A 55 25.56 -33.00 14.90
N GLU A 56 26.46 -32.98 15.88
CA GLU A 56 27.76 -32.28 15.82
C GLU A 56 28.63 -32.63 14.60
N ASN A 57 28.60 -33.89 14.14
CA ASN A 57 29.49 -34.40 13.10
C ASN A 57 29.22 -33.82 11.69
N GLU A 58 27.98 -33.43 11.38
CA GLU A 58 27.60 -32.96 10.04
C GLU A 58 27.25 -31.45 10.00
N LEU A 59 27.08 -30.81 11.16
CA LEU A 59 26.80 -29.37 11.25
C LEU A 59 27.92 -28.50 10.70
N LEU A 60 29.18 -28.94 10.80
CA LEU A 60 30.34 -28.26 10.18
C LEU A 60 30.22 -28.15 8.65
N TYR A 61 29.43 -29.02 8.03
CA TYR A 61 29.14 -29.03 6.60
C TYR A 61 27.76 -28.44 6.27
N ASN A 62 27.13 -27.75 7.23
CA ASN A 62 25.77 -27.20 7.15
C ASN A 62 24.73 -28.28 6.78
N ARG A 63 24.78 -29.42 7.47
CA ARG A 63 23.86 -30.54 7.24
C ARG A 63 23.30 -31.06 8.56
N ILE A 64 22.05 -31.49 8.52
CA ILE A 64 21.49 -32.38 9.53
C ILE A 64 22.05 -33.78 9.27
N ALA A 65 22.58 -34.40 10.32
CA ALA A 65 23.16 -35.73 10.25
C ALA A 65 22.10 -36.79 9.91
N PRO A 66 22.48 -37.87 9.19
CA PRO A 66 21.66 -39.07 9.17
C PRO A 66 21.60 -39.69 10.57
N LEU A 67 20.66 -40.60 10.77
CA LEU A 67 20.59 -41.38 12.00
C LEU A 67 21.65 -42.47 11.93
N TYR A 68 22.44 -42.63 12.99
CA TYR A 68 23.48 -43.67 13.06
C TYR A 68 23.18 -44.73 14.12
N PHE A 69 23.72 -45.92 13.92
CA PHE A 69 23.71 -46.98 14.94
C PHE A 69 24.40 -46.53 16.23
N GLY A 70 23.84 -46.94 17.37
CA GLY A 70 24.42 -46.70 18.69
C GLY A 70 24.37 -45.24 19.15
N GLN A 71 23.61 -44.38 18.47
CA GLN A 71 23.38 -43.00 18.90
C GLN A 71 22.04 -42.87 19.65
N SER A 72 22.10 -42.26 20.83
CA SER A 72 20.94 -41.75 21.57
C SER A 72 21.15 -40.28 21.92
N ALA A 73 20.07 -39.49 21.94
CA ALA A 73 20.09 -38.11 22.43
C ALA A 73 20.42 -38.00 23.94
N THR A 74 20.39 -39.11 24.67
CA THR A 74 20.67 -39.18 26.12
C THR A 74 22.13 -39.52 26.46
N ASP A 75 22.96 -39.82 25.47
CA ASP A 75 24.32 -40.28 25.71
C ASP A 75 25.26 -39.06 25.80
N GLU A 76 25.89 -38.85 26.97
CA GLU A 76 26.93 -37.82 27.12
C GLU A 76 28.10 -38.08 26.16
N VAL A 77 28.52 -37.03 25.45
CA VAL A 77 29.64 -37.03 24.51
C VAL A 77 30.93 -37.35 25.28
N GLY A 78 31.29 -38.64 25.37
CA GLY A 78 32.46 -39.05 26.16
C GLY A 78 32.94 -40.48 26.01
N ASP A 79 32.11 -41.44 25.60
CA ASP A 79 32.59 -42.81 25.38
C ASP A 79 31.77 -43.45 24.26
N ASN A 80 32.43 -44.10 23.29
CA ASN A 80 31.80 -44.70 22.09
C ASN A 80 31.04 -46.00 22.41
N THR A 81 30.41 -46.06 23.59
CA THR A 81 29.58 -47.17 24.06
C THR A 81 28.17 -46.64 24.34
N PRO A 82 27.13 -47.14 23.65
CA PRO A 82 25.76 -46.71 23.91
C PRO A 82 25.40 -46.98 25.37
N ALA A 83 25.05 -45.95 26.14
CA ALA A 83 24.81 -46.07 27.58
C ALA A 83 23.61 -46.99 27.92
N SER A 84 22.76 -47.27 26.91
CA SER A 84 21.54 -48.06 27.03
C SER A 84 21.63 -49.49 26.45
N GLY A 85 22.72 -49.85 25.77
CA GLY A 85 22.80 -51.12 25.03
C GLY A 85 21.79 -51.28 23.88
N ASN A 86 20.99 -50.25 23.56
CA ASN A 86 20.06 -50.23 22.43
C ASN A 86 20.69 -49.51 21.23
N GLU A 87 21.24 -50.28 20.31
CA GLU A 87 21.85 -49.76 19.07
C GLU A 87 20.85 -49.03 18.14
N TYR A 88 19.54 -49.18 18.40
CA TYR A 88 18.45 -48.61 17.60
C TYR A 88 17.70 -47.47 18.30
N ALA A 89 18.22 -46.92 19.40
CA ALA A 89 17.54 -45.91 20.23
C ALA A 89 17.03 -44.70 19.44
N ALA A 90 17.78 -44.21 18.43
CA ALA A 90 17.33 -43.13 17.56
C ALA A 90 16.04 -43.45 16.78
N LEU A 91 15.83 -44.72 16.40
CA LEU A 91 14.63 -45.17 15.66
C LEU A 91 13.40 -45.34 16.55
N ASP A 92 13.59 -45.49 17.85
CA ASP A 92 12.52 -45.60 18.86
C ASP A 92 12.02 -44.22 19.31
N ASN A 93 12.67 -43.13 18.85
CA ASN A 93 12.35 -41.78 19.27
C ASN A 93 10.98 -41.31 18.72
N PRO A 94 10.02 -40.89 19.58
CA PRO A 94 8.68 -40.51 19.16
C PRO A 94 8.65 -39.26 18.26
N LEU A 95 9.70 -38.45 18.25
CA LEU A 95 9.80 -37.27 17.37
C LEU A 95 9.90 -37.65 15.89
N LEU A 96 10.33 -38.87 15.56
CA LEU A 96 10.27 -39.37 14.17
C LEU A 96 8.82 -39.52 13.69
N ASN A 97 7.92 -39.90 14.60
CA ASN A 97 6.48 -39.99 14.31
C ASN A 97 5.93 -38.59 14.03
N LEU A 98 6.24 -37.62 14.91
CA LEU A 98 5.83 -36.21 14.78
C LEU A 98 6.38 -35.55 13.50
N LEU A 99 7.64 -35.81 13.17
CA LEU A 99 8.28 -35.34 11.93
C LEU A 99 7.66 -35.94 10.67
N ASN A 100 6.69 -36.86 10.81
CA ASN A 100 6.00 -37.54 9.73
C ASN A 100 6.97 -38.39 8.90
N VAL A 101 7.95 -39.02 9.57
CA VAL A 101 8.87 -39.98 8.95
C VAL A 101 8.15 -41.29 8.72
N LYS A 102 7.73 -41.49 7.47
CA LYS A 102 7.03 -42.70 7.04
C LYS A 102 8.01 -43.80 6.66
N TYR A 103 9.14 -43.44 6.05
CA TYR A 103 10.12 -44.42 5.57
C TYR A 103 11.53 -44.18 6.09
N VAL A 104 12.24 -45.27 6.38
CA VAL A 104 13.68 -45.27 6.64
C VAL A 104 14.38 -46.12 5.59
N LEU A 105 15.45 -45.58 5.01
CA LEU A 105 16.33 -46.31 4.08
C LEU A 105 17.61 -46.72 4.80
N THR A 106 17.99 -47.98 4.67
CA THR A 106 19.20 -48.52 5.29
C THR A 106 19.76 -49.70 4.47
N GLN A 107 21.06 -49.96 4.54
CA GLN A 107 21.65 -51.19 3.99
C GLN A 107 21.53 -52.36 4.97
N GLU A 108 21.32 -52.04 6.25
CA GLU A 108 21.34 -53.01 7.33
C GLU A 108 19.96 -53.67 7.54
N TYR A 109 19.96 -54.74 8.33
CA TYR A 109 18.73 -55.36 8.80
C TYR A 109 18.29 -54.71 10.12
N LEU A 110 17.02 -54.33 10.23
CA LEU A 110 16.46 -53.69 11.43
C LEU A 110 15.57 -54.69 12.18
N PRO A 111 16.03 -55.27 13.29
CA PRO A 111 15.21 -56.11 14.16
C PRO A 111 14.28 -55.28 15.07
N ASN A 112 13.68 -54.19 14.54
CA ASN A 112 12.84 -53.27 15.31
C ASN A 112 11.35 -53.47 14.98
N PRO A 113 10.48 -53.81 15.97
CA PRO A 113 9.06 -54.09 15.72
C PRO A 113 8.23 -52.88 15.27
N GLY A 114 8.69 -51.65 15.53
CA GLY A 114 8.02 -50.42 15.09
C GLY A 114 8.16 -50.14 13.59
N TRP A 115 9.10 -50.81 12.93
CA TRP A 115 9.47 -50.60 11.53
C TRP A 115 9.27 -51.88 10.71
N ALA A 116 8.39 -51.82 9.71
CA ALA A 116 8.10 -52.98 8.86
C ALA A 116 8.92 -52.91 7.57
N GLU A 117 9.69 -53.95 7.26
CA GLU A 117 10.34 -54.05 5.95
C GLU A 117 9.28 -54.19 4.85
N ILE A 118 9.27 -53.25 3.90
CA ILE A 118 8.35 -53.26 2.75
C ILE A 118 9.05 -53.51 1.42
N TYR A 119 10.37 -53.32 1.38
CA TYR A 119 11.20 -53.54 0.20
C TYR A 119 12.64 -53.81 0.60
N ARG A 120 13.31 -54.73 -0.10
CA ARG A 120 14.73 -55.02 0.04
C ARG A 120 15.34 -55.47 -1.28
N ASP A 121 16.52 -54.95 -1.59
CA ASP A 121 17.40 -55.43 -2.64
C ASP A 121 18.86 -55.52 -2.13
N PRO A 122 19.84 -55.98 -2.94
CA PRO A 122 21.24 -56.12 -2.50
C PRO A 122 21.93 -54.82 -2.11
N SER A 123 21.36 -53.66 -2.44
CA SER A 123 21.94 -52.33 -2.19
C SER A 123 21.24 -51.58 -1.06
N MET A 124 19.95 -51.83 -0.81
CA MET A 124 19.16 -51.06 0.13
C MET A 124 17.86 -51.77 0.54
N ALA A 125 17.42 -51.50 1.78
CA ALA A 125 16.11 -51.84 2.29
C ALA A 125 15.32 -50.58 2.67
N VAL A 126 13.99 -50.68 2.57
CA VAL A 126 13.03 -49.65 2.94
C VAL A 126 12.11 -50.20 4.01
N TYR A 127 12.05 -49.48 5.13
CA TYR A 127 11.18 -49.80 6.25
C TYR A 127 10.08 -48.73 6.40
N GLU A 128 8.85 -49.16 6.63
CA GLU A 128 7.70 -48.31 6.90
C GLU A 128 7.44 -48.20 8.41
N ASN A 129 7.30 -46.96 8.89
CA ASN A 129 6.94 -46.66 10.28
C ASN A 129 5.46 -46.95 10.53
N ARG A 130 5.17 -47.84 11.49
CA ARG A 130 3.78 -48.19 11.86
C ARG A 130 3.08 -47.15 12.75
N HIS A 131 3.85 -46.23 13.32
CA HIS A 131 3.37 -45.22 14.26
C HIS A 131 3.44 -43.79 13.70
N VAL A 132 3.61 -43.64 12.38
CA VAL A 132 3.76 -42.34 11.73
C VAL A 132 2.57 -41.42 12.00
N MET A 133 2.83 -40.17 12.42
CA MET A 133 1.80 -39.14 12.53
C MET A 133 1.62 -38.41 11.19
N PRO A 134 0.42 -37.94 10.86
CA PRO A 134 0.20 -37.13 9.67
C PRO A 134 0.92 -35.78 9.77
N ARG A 135 1.29 -35.21 8.62
CA ARG A 135 2.00 -33.93 8.53
C ARG A 135 1.19 -32.74 9.08
N ALA A 136 -0.13 -32.82 9.00
CA ALA A 136 -1.03 -31.87 9.64
C ALA A 136 -2.02 -32.63 10.53
N PHE A 137 -2.23 -32.16 11.75
CA PHE A 137 -3.17 -32.76 12.70
C PHE A 137 -3.77 -31.72 13.64
N ILE A 138 -4.79 -32.12 14.39
CA ILE A 138 -5.47 -31.27 15.37
C ILE A 138 -5.10 -31.71 16.78
N ALA A 139 -4.40 -30.85 17.51
CA ALA A 139 -4.12 -31.02 18.93
C ALA A 139 -5.28 -30.46 19.77
N ARG A 140 -5.53 -31.08 20.93
CA ARG A 140 -6.66 -30.76 21.82
C ARG A 140 -6.27 -29.90 23.00
N ASN A 141 -5.08 -30.12 23.53
CA ASN A 141 -4.54 -29.45 24.70
C ASN A 141 -3.36 -28.57 24.29
N VAL A 142 -3.20 -27.45 24.99
CA VAL A 142 -2.04 -26.58 24.83
C VAL A 142 -1.38 -26.35 26.18
N GLN A 143 -0.05 -26.38 26.20
CA GLN A 143 0.76 -26.02 27.35
C GLN A 143 1.79 -24.98 26.92
N ILE A 144 2.04 -23.99 27.78
CA ILE A 144 3.01 -22.94 27.49
C ILE A 144 4.30 -23.29 28.22
N ALA A 145 5.37 -23.51 27.47
CA ALA A 145 6.69 -23.78 28.02
C ALA A 145 7.78 -23.27 27.06
N PRO A 146 8.87 -22.66 27.58
CA PRO A 146 10.05 -22.35 26.78
C PRO A 146 10.58 -23.58 26.03
N ALA A 147 11.11 -23.40 24.81
CA ALA A 147 11.50 -24.51 23.94
C ALA A 147 12.39 -25.56 24.63
N ASP A 148 13.36 -25.12 25.42
CA ASP A 148 14.31 -25.95 26.17
C ASP A 148 13.67 -26.80 27.27
N GLN A 149 12.51 -26.38 27.79
CA GLN A 149 11.81 -27.04 28.90
C GLN A 149 10.63 -27.91 28.45
N GLN A 150 10.35 -27.98 27.14
CA GLN A 150 9.24 -28.76 26.61
C GLN A 150 9.53 -30.28 26.71
N PRO A 151 8.68 -31.07 27.39
CA PRO A 151 8.87 -32.52 27.56
C PRO A 151 8.41 -33.31 26.33
N LEU A 152 9.00 -33.01 25.16
CA LEU A 152 8.56 -33.56 23.87
C LEU A 152 8.76 -35.08 23.73
N LEU A 153 9.63 -35.70 24.53
CA LEU A 153 9.86 -37.15 24.49
C LEU A 153 8.90 -37.94 25.40
N GLU A 154 8.29 -37.28 26.38
CA GLU A 154 7.44 -37.91 27.40
C GLU A 154 5.95 -37.67 27.14
N ALA A 155 5.61 -36.55 26.50
CA ALA A 155 4.23 -36.16 26.23
C ALA A 155 3.63 -36.84 24.99
N ASP A 156 2.32 -37.07 25.01
CA ASP A 156 1.56 -37.46 23.82
C ASP A 156 1.31 -36.22 22.93
N LEU A 157 2.23 -36.02 21.97
CA LEU A 157 2.22 -34.90 21.02
C LEU A 157 1.10 -35.00 19.98
N SER A 158 0.35 -36.10 19.93
CA SER A 158 -0.89 -36.17 19.12
C SER A 158 -2.05 -35.43 19.78
N GLN A 159 -2.00 -35.24 21.11
CA GLN A 159 -3.06 -34.61 21.90
C GLN A 159 -2.63 -33.26 22.47
N THR A 160 -1.35 -33.12 22.86
CA THR A 160 -0.84 -31.95 23.59
C THR A 160 0.18 -31.20 22.75
N LEU A 161 -0.07 -29.90 22.55
CA LEU A 161 0.78 -28.95 21.85
C LEU A 161 1.54 -28.09 22.84
N PHE A 162 2.84 -27.87 22.62
CA PHE A 162 3.62 -26.92 23.41
C PHE A 162 3.86 -25.61 22.66
N LEU A 163 3.48 -24.49 23.27
CA LEU A 163 3.72 -23.15 22.72
C LEU A 163 4.74 -22.39 23.56
N GLU A 164 5.47 -21.50 22.91
CA GLU A 164 6.44 -20.63 23.59
C GLU A 164 5.87 -19.25 23.96
N ALA A 165 4.73 -18.88 23.39
CA ALA A 165 4.05 -17.62 23.64
C ALA A 165 2.58 -17.87 23.97
N GLU A 166 2.02 -17.04 24.84
CA GLU A 166 0.60 -17.13 25.18
C GLU A 166 -0.28 -16.78 23.96
N PRO A 167 -1.37 -17.54 23.73
CA PRO A 167 -2.31 -17.20 22.67
C PRO A 167 -3.08 -15.92 23.00
N ALA A 168 -3.44 -15.16 21.97
CA ALA A 168 -4.19 -13.90 22.14
C ALA A 168 -5.63 -14.15 22.60
N ASP A 169 -6.19 -15.31 22.23
CA ASP A 169 -7.52 -15.74 22.65
C ASP A 169 -7.42 -16.60 23.92
N ALA A 170 -8.04 -16.13 25.01
CA ALA A 170 -8.10 -16.87 26.27
C ALA A 170 -8.85 -18.22 26.13
N GLY A 171 -9.78 -18.32 25.17
CA GLY A 171 -10.49 -19.56 24.85
C GLY A 171 -9.59 -20.65 24.27
N ALA A 172 -8.40 -20.29 23.79
CA ALA A 172 -7.43 -21.22 23.20
C ALA A 172 -6.67 -22.08 24.23
N LEU A 173 -6.66 -21.65 25.50
CA LEU A 173 -6.03 -22.38 26.61
C LEU A 173 -6.92 -23.46 27.20
N VAL A 174 -8.22 -23.41 26.93
CA VAL A 174 -9.16 -24.38 27.48
C VAL A 174 -9.15 -25.63 26.58
N PRO A 175 -8.93 -26.83 27.15
CA PRO A 175 -8.95 -28.09 26.40
C PRO A 175 -10.16 -28.20 25.46
N ALA A 176 -9.87 -28.59 24.22
CA ALA A 176 -10.87 -28.88 23.23
C ALA A 176 -11.30 -30.35 23.29
N SER A 177 -12.53 -30.67 22.86
CA SER A 177 -13.00 -32.05 22.75
C SER A 177 -13.72 -32.32 21.42
N PRO A 178 -13.06 -32.07 20.28
CA PRO A 178 -13.67 -32.35 18.98
C PRO A 178 -13.88 -33.86 18.80
N GLN A 179 -15.13 -34.25 18.49
CA GLN A 179 -15.49 -35.61 18.08
C GLN A 179 -15.02 -35.90 16.65
N LEU A 180 -15.05 -34.89 15.79
CA LEU A 180 -14.48 -34.92 14.44
C LEU A 180 -13.27 -33.99 14.41
N ALA A 181 -12.12 -34.51 13.99
CA ALA A 181 -10.89 -33.75 13.89
C ALA A 181 -10.03 -34.29 12.74
N THR A 182 -10.21 -33.73 11.54
CA THR A 182 -9.43 -34.10 10.35
C THR A 182 -8.70 -32.90 9.79
N ALA A 183 -7.44 -33.07 9.42
CA ALA A 183 -6.63 -32.05 8.75
C ALA A 183 -5.92 -32.69 7.55
N ASN A 184 -6.24 -32.24 6.34
CA ASN A 184 -5.70 -32.77 5.10
C ASN A 184 -5.04 -31.65 4.30
N ILE A 185 -3.80 -31.88 3.87
CA ILE A 185 -3.08 -30.91 3.04
C ILE A 185 -3.59 -31.02 1.60
N SER A 186 -4.31 -30.01 1.12
CA SER A 186 -4.89 -29.99 -0.22
C SER A 186 -3.97 -29.40 -1.28
N ARG A 187 -3.05 -28.52 -0.88
CA ARG A 187 -2.00 -27.99 -1.75
C ARG A 187 -0.75 -27.70 -0.95
N TYR A 188 0.39 -28.18 -1.43
CA TYR A 188 1.69 -27.99 -0.79
C TYR A 188 2.69 -27.42 -1.79
N THR A 189 3.09 -26.17 -1.59
CA THR A 189 4.13 -25.49 -2.38
C THR A 189 5.19 -24.90 -1.45
N ALA A 190 6.28 -24.38 -1.99
CA ALA A 190 7.35 -23.78 -1.19
C ALA A 190 6.89 -22.54 -0.38
N ASN A 191 6.00 -21.73 -0.94
CA ASN A 191 5.57 -20.46 -0.34
C ASN A 191 4.16 -20.48 0.23
N ASP A 192 3.32 -21.45 -0.19
CA ASP A 192 1.94 -21.58 0.24
C ASP A 192 1.60 -23.04 0.57
N VAL A 193 0.98 -23.28 1.72
CA VAL A 193 0.44 -24.58 2.14
C VAL A 193 -1.02 -24.40 2.51
N PHE A 194 -1.91 -25.18 1.89
CA PHE A 194 -3.33 -25.19 2.16
C PHE A 194 -3.69 -26.47 2.91
N VAL A 195 -4.38 -26.31 4.03
CA VAL A 195 -4.85 -27.40 4.88
C VAL A 195 -6.35 -27.29 5.02
N ASP A 196 -7.07 -28.28 4.50
CA ASP A 196 -8.50 -28.41 4.69
C ASP A 196 -8.76 -29.13 6.01
N VAL A 197 -9.49 -28.47 6.89
CA VAL A 197 -9.77 -28.91 8.24
C VAL A 197 -11.27 -29.11 8.40
N ASN A 198 -11.64 -30.17 9.12
CA ASN A 198 -13.01 -30.39 9.59
C ASN A 198 -12.97 -30.70 11.08
N VAL A 199 -13.51 -29.80 11.88
CA VAL A 199 -13.52 -29.87 13.35
C VAL A 199 -14.94 -29.69 13.88
N SER A 200 -15.36 -30.51 14.84
CA SER A 200 -16.69 -30.40 15.47
C SER A 200 -16.71 -29.54 16.74
N ASP A 201 -15.59 -28.91 17.06
CA ASP A 201 -15.35 -28.04 18.22
C ASP A 201 -14.15 -27.12 17.84
N ARG A 202 -13.62 -26.36 18.78
CA ARG A 202 -12.31 -25.69 18.66
C ARG A 202 -11.15 -26.69 18.59
N GLY A 203 -9.96 -26.22 18.22
CA GLY A 203 -8.75 -27.04 18.25
C GLY A 203 -7.52 -26.32 17.72
N TRP A 204 -6.35 -26.95 17.88
CA TRP A 204 -5.10 -26.42 17.39
C TRP A 204 -4.66 -27.16 16.13
N LEU A 205 -4.63 -26.47 14.99
CA LEU A 205 -4.05 -27.03 13.78
C LEU A 205 -2.53 -26.93 13.86
N VAL A 206 -1.87 -28.08 13.87
CA VAL A 206 -0.41 -28.21 13.86
C VAL A 206 0.02 -28.66 12.47
N LEU A 207 0.98 -27.94 11.89
CA LEU A 207 1.66 -28.31 10.66
C LEU A 207 3.14 -28.53 10.97
N THR A 208 3.65 -29.75 10.79
CA THR A 208 5.04 -30.12 11.16
C THR A 208 6.09 -29.65 10.15
N ASP A 209 5.88 -28.45 9.60
CA ASP A 209 6.84 -27.66 8.84
C ASP A 209 7.58 -26.69 9.75
N ALA A 210 8.86 -26.45 9.47
CA ALA A 210 9.68 -25.54 10.26
C ALA A 210 9.06 -24.12 10.31
N TRP A 211 8.87 -23.59 11.51
CA TRP A 211 8.47 -22.21 11.74
C TRP A 211 9.62 -21.27 11.37
N PHE A 212 9.31 -20.13 10.77
CA PHE A 212 10.31 -19.09 10.52
C PHE A 212 9.64 -17.71 10.51
N PRO A 213 10.32 -16.64 10.94
CA PRO A 213 9.75 -15.29 10.85
C PRO A 213 9.35 -14.94 9.42
N GLY A 214 8.09 -14.51 9.24
CA GLY A 214 7.53 -14.13 7.93
C GLY A 214 6.43 -15.05 7.39
N TRP A 215 6.23 -16.22 7.99
CA TRP A 215 5.02 -17.01 7.75
C TRP A 215 3.79 -16.31 8.35
N LYS A 216 2.69 -16.35 7.61
CA LYS A 216 1.35 -15.89 8.03
C LYS A 216 0.36 -17.01 7.79
N ALA A 217 -0.74 -17.01 8.53
CA ALA A 217 -1.82 -17.96 8.33
C ALA A 217 -3.12 -17.22 8.07
N TYR A 218 -3.96 -17.80 7.21
CA TYR A 218 -5.26 -17.27 6.86
C TYR A 218 -6.30 -18.39 6.92
N ILE A 219 -7.51 -18.09 7.38
CA ILE A 219 -8.64 -19.02 7.42
C ILE A 219 -9.76 -18.52 6.53
N ARG A 220 -10.44 -19.47 5.87
CA ARG A 220 -11.70 -19.23 5.14
C ARG A 220 -12.61 -20.45 5.26
N PRO A 221 -13.94 -20.30 5.14
CA PRO A 221 -14.83 -21.45 5.03
C PRO A 221 -14.47 -22.32 3.82
N PHE A 222 -14.66 -23.62 3.94
CA PHE A 222 -14.35 -24.56 2.86
C PHE A 222 -15.11 -24.22 1.55
N GLY A 223 -14.41 -24.29 0.42
CA GLY A 223 -14.95 -23.93 -0.90
C GLY A 223 -15.13 -22.43 -1.15
N ALA A 224 -14.80 -21.57 -0.18
CA ALA A 224 -14.88 -20.13 -0.36
C ALA A 224 -13.72 -19.57 -1.20
N ASP A 225 -13.96 -18.44 -1.85
CA ASP A 225 -12.93 -17.66 -2.54
C ASP A 225 -11.82 -17.20 -1.55
N GLU A 226 -10.58 -17.07 -2.03
CA GLU A 226 -9.46 -16.38 -1.33
C GLU A 226 -9.86 -14.97 -0.89
N ASN A 227 -10.85 -14.42 -1.57
CA ASN A 227 -11.49 -13.17 -1.21
C ASN A 227 -12.32 -13.21 0.11
N ARG A 228 -12.32 -14.30 0.88
CA ARG A 228 -12.90 -14.31 2.24
C ARG A 228 -11.92 -14.74 3.32
N GLU A 229 -10.62 -14.68 3.03
CA GLU A 229 -9.58 -15.00 4.00
C GLU A 229 -9.51 -13.98 5.13
N GLU A 230 -9.39 -14.49 6.36
CA GLU A 230 -9.11 -13.75 7.59
C GLU A 230 -7.77 -14.20 8.17
N GLU A 231 -6.94 -13.27 8.66
CA GLU A 231 -5.60 -13.61 9.18
C GLU A 231 -5.71 -14.26 10.57
N LEU A 232 -5.04 -15.39 10.77
CA LEU A 232 -4.88 -16.05 12.06
C LEU A 232 -3.49 -15.78 12.63
N PRO A 233 -3.36 -15.53 13.95
CA PRO A 233 -2.07 -15.51 14.63
C PRO A 233 -1.35 -16.86 14.47
N LEU A 234 -0.09 -16.80 14.05
CA LEU A 234 0.75 -17.98 13.85
C LEU A 234 1.70 -18.16 15.04
N TYR A 235 1.69 -19.34 15.64
CA TYR A 235 2.50 -19.68 16.80
C TYR A 235 3.62 -20.67 16.44
N ARG A 236 4.74 -20.57 17.19
CA ARG A 236 5.78 -21.58 17.19
C ARG A 236 5.40 -22.68 18.18
N ALA A 237 5.29 -23.89 17.66
CA ALA A 237 4.83 -25.08 18.34
C ALA A 237 5.93 -26.14 18.43
N ASP A 238 5.97 -26.88 19.54
CA ASP A 238 6.87 -28.02 19.77
C ASP A 238 8.33 -27.72 19.39
N GLY A 239 8.78 -26.51 19.76
CA GLY A 239 10.11 -25.97 19.54
C GLY A 239 10.46 -25.55 18.10
N ALA A 240 9.80 -26.12 17.07
CA ALA A 240 10.20 -25.89 15.68
C ALA A 240 9.07 -25.78 14.65
N PHE A 241 7.82 -26.08 14.99
CA PHE A 241 6.71 -26.19 14.04
C PHE A 241 5.72 -25.03 14.08
N ARG A 242 4.76 -25.04 13.15
CA ARG A 242 3.74 -24.01 12.97
C ARG A 242 2.42 -24.49 13.56
N ALA A 243 1.77 -23.64 14.35
CA ALA A 243 0.43 -23.90 14.83
C ALA A 243 -0.47 -22.66 14.73
N VAL A 244 -1.76 -22.91 14.51
CA VAL A 244 -2.82 -21.90 14.56
C VAL A 244 -3.99 -22.41 15.38
N TYR A 245 -4.65 -21.50 16.08
CA TYR A 245 -5.86 -21.81 16.82
C TYR A 245 -7.09 -21.68 15.93
N LEU A 246 -7.96 -22.70 15.96
CA LEU A 246 -9.25 -22.72 15.28
C LEU A 246 -10.34 -22.50 16.33
N PRO A 247 -11.00 -21.32 16.35
CA PRO A 247 -11.90 -20.95 17.45
C PRO A 247 -13.31 -21.55 17.33
N GLN A 248 -13.71 -22.05 16.15
CA GLN A 248 -15.08 -22.46 15.86
C GLN A 248 -15.12 -23.81 15.14
N ASP A 249 -16.21 -24.54 15.35
CA ASP A 249 -16.52 -25.75 14.61
C ASP A 249 -16.82 -25.44 13.13
N GLY A 250 -16.65 -26.44 12.27
CA GLY A 250 -16.95 -26.35 10.85
C GLY A 250 -15.83 -26.85 9.95
N GLN A 251 -16.09 -26.69 8.66
CA GLN A 251 -15.15 -27.05 7.61
C GLN A 251 -14.45 -25.79 7.08
N TRP A 252 -13.13 -25.78 7.19
CA TRP A 252 -12.29 -24.62 6.93
C TRP A 252 -11.16 -24.99 5.98
N THR A 253 -10.65 -24.00 5.25
CA THR A 253 -9.37 -24.08 4.57
C THR A 253 -8.43 -23.08 5.23
N VAL A 254 -7.32 -23.58 5.78
CA VAL A 254 -6.25 -22.76 6.36
C VAL A 254 -5.10 -22.66 5.37
N ARG A 255 -4.73 -21.44 4.99
CA ARG A 255 -3.61 -21.14 4.11
C ARG A 255 -2.45 -20.57 4.92
N PHE A 256 -1.33 -21.28 4.96
CA PHE A 256 -0.05 -20.78 5.42
C PHE A 256 0.69 -20.17 4.25
N VAL A 257 1.16 -18.93 4.35
CA VAL A 257 1.91 -18.23 3.30
C VAL A 257 3.17 -17.58 3.83
N TYR A 258 4.26 -17.70 3.09
CA TYR A 258 5.52 -17.04 3.42
C TYR A 258 5.59 -15.65 2.79
N SER A 259 5.54 -14.59 3.63
CA SER A 259 5.57 -13.19 3.19
C SER A 259 6.50 -12.34 4.07
N PRO A 260 7.83 -12.60 4.03
CA PRO A 260 8.79 -12.01 4.95
C PRO A 260 9.01 -10.51 4.72
N TRP A 261 9.29 -9.79 5.81
CA TRP A 261 9.64 -8.37 5.77
C TRP A 261 10.96 -8.11 5.02
N SER A 262 11.93 -9.02 5.11
CA SER A 262 13.21 -8.89 4.40
C SER A 262 13.02 -8.76 2.89
N PHE A 263 12.13 -9.57 2.30
CA PHE A 263 11.82 -9.49 0.87
C PHE A 263 11.11 -8.18 0.51
N LYS A 264 10.12 -7.76 1.31
CA LYS A 264 9.39 -6.50 1.09
C LYS A 264 10.32 -5.28 1.17
N LEU A 265 11.22 -5.27 2.16
CA LEU A 265 12.24 -4.23 2.32
C LEU A 265 13.26 -4.27 1.19
N GLY A 266 13.71 -5.46 0.77
CA GLY A 266 14.62 -5.63 -0.37
C GLY A 266 14.03 -5.15 -1.69
N LEU A 267 12.75 -5.43 -1.95
CA LEU A 267 12.03 -4.92 -3.11
C LEU A 267 11.94 -3.38 -3.06
N TYR A 268 11.60 -2.83 -1.90
CA TYR A 268 11.49 -1.40 -1.69
C TYR A 268 12.84 -0.67 -1.85
N THR A 269 13.92 -1.19 -1.26
CA THR A 269 15.27 -0.61 -1.44
C THR A 269 15.73 -0.70 -2.89
N SER A 270 15.45 -1.82 -3.58
CA SER A 270 15.74 -1.97 -5.01
C SER A 270 15.00 -0.94 -5.85
N PHE A 271 13.72 -0.68 -5.55
CA PHE A 271 12.94 0.37 -6.19
C PHE A 271 13.56 1.76 -5.96
N LEU A 272 13.93 2.10 -4.72
CA LEU A 272 14.58 3.38 -4.43
C LEU A 272 15.93 3.53 -5.14
N CYS A 273 16.74 2.47 -5.19
CA CYS A 273 17.98 2.45 -5.96
C CYS A 273 17.73 2.67 -7.45
N PHE A 274 16.73 1.99 -8.02
CA PHE A 274 16.35 2.17 -9.43
C PHE A 274 15.93 3.61 -9.74
N VAL A 275 15.06 4.20 -8.89
CA VAL A 275 14.63 5.61 -9.04
C VAL A 275 15.81 6.56 -8.91
N THR A 276 16.71 6.32 -7.96
CA THR A 276 17.91 7.13 -7.75
C THR A 276 18.83 7.08 -8.97
N LEU A 277 19.09 5.87 -9.50
CA LEU A 277 19.88 5.69 -10.72
C LEU A 277 19.21 6.35 -11.93
N GLY A 278 17.88 6.26 -12.04
CA GLY A 278 17.10 6.94 -13.08
C GLY A 278 17.24 8.45 -13.02
N LEU A 279 17.13 9.04 -11.82
CA LEU A 279 17.32 10.48 -11.61
C LEU A 279 18.77 10.93 -11.91
N LEU A 280 19.77 10.14 -11.51
CA LEU A 280 21.19 10.39 -11.83
C LEU A 280 21.45 10.31 -13.33
N LEU A 281 20.85 9.32 -14.02
CA LEU A 281 20.95 9.17 -15.47
C LEU A 281 20.27 10.34 -16.19
N LEU A 282 19.09 10.77 -15.73
CA LEU A 282 18.41 11.96 -16.25
C LEU A 282 19.26 13.21 -16.06
N TRP A 283 19.88 13.39 -14.89
CA TRP A 283 20.78 14.50 -14.61
C TRP A 283 22.03 14.47 -15.49
N TRP A 284 22.64 13.28 -15.67
CA TRP A 284 23.77 13.10 -16.58
C TRP A 284 23.40 13.35 -18.05
N ALA A 285 22.30 12.77 -18.52
CA ALA A 285 21.81 12.96 -19.89
C ALA A 285 21.48 14.43 -20.15
N TRP A 286 20.88 15.10 -19.15
CA TRP A 286 20.67 16.53 -19.17
C TRP A 286 22.00 17.26 -19.38
N GLY A 287 23.00 17.07 -18.52
CA GLY A 287 24.31 17.72 -18.66
C GLY A 287 25.05 17.40 -19.97
N ARG A 288 24.86 16.19 -20.53
CA ARG A 288 25.56 15.73 -21.73
C ARG A 288 24.98 16.25 -23.05
N TYR A 289 23.66 16.35 -23.14
CA TYR A 289 22.93 16.71 -24.36
C TYR A 289 22.39 18.15 -24.33
N TYR A 290 22.34 18.79 -23.17
CA TYR A 290 21.94 20.18 -23.03
C TYR A 290 23.17 21.10 -23.09
N ARG A 291 23.25 21.95 -24.13
CA ARG A 291 24.25 23.03 -24.24
C ARG A 291 23.52 24.38 -24.23
N PRO A 292 23.65 25.19 -23.16
CA PRO A 292 22.91 26.46 -23.03
C PRO A 292 23.25 27.50 -24.11
N GLU A 293 24.42 27.40 -24.73
CA GLU A 293 24.97 28.44 -25.62
C GLU A 293 24.51 28.33 -27.09
N LEU A 294 23.79 27.25 -27.48
CA LEU A 294 23.43 26.98 -28.88
C LEU A 294 21.92 26.98 -29.17
N THR A 295 21.05 27.27 -28.19
CA THR A 295 19.62 26.93 -28.28
C THR A 295 18.69 28.09 -27.91
N ALA A 296 18.62 29.10 -28.77
CA ALA A 296 17.72 30.25 -28.67
C ALA A 296 16.37 30.01 -29.38
N GLY A 297 15.53 29.14 -28.84
CA GLY A 297 14.17 28.95 -29.34
C GLY A 297 13.15 29.02 -28.20
N GLU A 298 12.24 30.00 -28.25
CA GLU A 298 11.15 30.19 -27.26
C GLU A 298 10.37 28.89 -26.99
N VAL A 299 10.12 28.11 -28.04
CA VAL A 299 9.41 26.82 -27.96
C VAL A 299 10.15 25.79 -27.10
N ARG A 300 11.49 25.75 -27.16
CA ARG A 300 12.29 24.79 -26.40
C ARG A 300 12.45 25.23 -24.94
N THR A 301 12.47 26.53 -24.66
CA THR A 301 12.45 27.09 -23.30
C THR A 301 11.13 26.80 -22.60
N VAL A 302 10.00 26.98 -23.29
CA VAL A 302 8.66 26.63 -22.76
C VAL A 302 8.53 25.12 -22.52
N ALA A 303 9.03 24.29 -23.45
CA ALA A 303 9.05 22.84 -23.28
C ALA A 303 9.94 22.41 -22.09
N LYS A 304 11.14 22.99 -21.92
CA LYS A 304 12.01 22.74 -20.75
C LYS A 304 11.32 23.14 -19.45
N ASN A 305 10.76 24.34 -19.40
CA ASN A 305 10.18 24.92 -18.19
C ASN A 305 8.85 24.24 -17.80
N SER A 306 8.29 23.40 -18.67
CA SER A 306 7.05 22.67 -18.41
C SER A 306 7.30 21.16 -18.27
N LEU A 307 7.98 20.51 -19.22
CA LEU A 307 8.12 19.05 -19.26
C LEU A 307 9.07 18.49 -18.19
N ALA A 308 10.18 19.17 -17.90
CA ALA A 308 11.16 18.66 -16.93
C ALA A 308 10.59 18.68 -15.49
N PRO A 309 9.98 19.78 -15.00
CA PRO A 309 9.28 19.76 -13.71
C PRO A 309 8.11 18.77 -13.68
N MET A 310 7.38 18.60 -14.78
CA MET A 310 6.31 17.58 -14.86
C MET A 310 6.84 16.16 -14.67
N ALA A 311 7.89 15.78 -15.38
CA ALA A 311 8.49 14.45 -15.25
C ALA A 311 9.01 14.20 -13.84
N LEU A 312 9.69 15.19 -13.24
CA LEU A 312 10.18 15.10 -11.86
C LEU A 312 9.03 15.02 -10.85
N ASN A 313 7.93 15.75 -11.05
CA ASN A 313 6.74 15.64 -10.20
C ASN A 313 6.08 14.27 -10.30
N LEU A 314 6.04 13.64 -11.48
CA LEU A 314 5.56 12.27 -11.64
C LEU A 314 6.44 11.28 -10.87
N VAL A 315 7.76 11.44 -10.95
CA VAL A 315 8.71 10.62 -10.18
C VAL A 315 8.49 10.80 -8.68
N ASN A 316 8.31 12.03 -8.21
CA ASN A 316 8.05 12.32 -6.79
C ASN A 316 6.74 11.67 -6.32
N LYS A 317 5.66 11.75 -7.11
CA LYS A 317 4.41 11.04 -6.79
C LYS A 317 4.60 9.53 -6.71
N ALA A 318 5.42 8.94 -7.59
CA ALA A 318 5.72 7.51 -7.54
C ALA A 318 6.53 7.14 -6.28
N ILE A 319 7.50 7.97 -5.91
CA ILE A 319 8.27 7.85 -4.65
C ILE A 319 7.32 7.92 -3.43
N ASP A 320 6.44 8.92 -3.40
CA ASP A 320 5.46 9.12 -2.31
C ASP A 320 4.47 7.95 -2.21
N PHE A 321 4.03 7.41 -3.35
CA PHE A 321 3.15 6.24 -3.38
C PHE A 321 3.86 4.95 -2.92
N ALA A 322 5.12 4.75 -3.31
CA ALA A 322 5.92 3.63 -2.81
C ALA A 322 6.16 3.74 -1.29
N PHE A 323 6.45 4.96 -0.80
CA PHE A 323 6.57 5.20 0.64
C PHE A 323 5.24 4.98 1.37
N ALA A 324 4.12 5.35 0.76
CA ALA A 324 2.79 5.07 1.27
C ALA A 324 2.56 3.58 1.53
N MET A 325 2.95 2.71 0.59
CA MET A 325 2.85 1.27 0.75
C MET A 325 3.66 0.76 1.96
N LEU A 326 4.83 1.36 2.23
CA LEU A 326 5.64 0.99 3.38
C LEU A 326 5.01 1.47 4.69
N TYR A 327 4.71 2.77 4.81
CA TYR A 327 4.28 3.32 6.09
C TYR A 327 2.88 2.84 6.49
N VAL A 328 1.97 2.64 5.53
CA VAL A 328 0.60 2.14 5.82
C VAL A 328 0.68 0.74 6.42
N ARG A 329 1.58 -0.12 5.91
CA ARG A 329 1.80 -1.47 6.44
C ARG A 329 2.48 -1.48 7.81
N LEU A 330 3.41 -0.56 8.05
CA LEU A 330 4.15 -0.51 9.32
C LEU A 330 3.32 0.12 10.45
N LEU A 331 2.43 1.06 10.13
CA LEU A 331 1.62 1.77 11.12
C LEU A 331 0.25 1.09 11.39
N GLY A 332 -0.19 0.19 10.51
CA GLY A 332 -1.54 -0.39 10.56
C GLY A 332 -2.65 0.65 10.37
N PRO A 333 -3.93 0.25 10.42
CA PRO A 333 -5.07 1.14 10.19
C PRO A 333 -5.12 2.33 11.15
N ASP A 334 -4.93 2.09 12.45
CA ASP A 334 -5.02 3.14 13.48
C ASP A 334 -3.87 4.17 13.36
N GLY A 335 -2.62 3.69 13.25
CA GLY A 335 -1.45 4.57 13.13
C GLY A 335 -1.45 5.36 11.81
N ALA A 336 -1.85 4.72 10.70
CA ALA A 336 -1.97 5.39 9.41
C ALA A 336 -3.07 6.46 9.43
N GLY A 337 -4.20 6.19 10.10
CA GLY A 337 -5.29 7.13 10.27
C GLY A 337 -4.92 8.35 11.11
N LYS A 338 -4.22 8.15 12.24
CA LYS A 338 -3.67 9.24 13.07
C LYS A 338 -2.71 10.12 12.26
N TYR A 339 -1.79 9.50 11.53
CA TYR A 339 -0.84 10.25 10.69
C TYR A 339 -1.56 11.04 9.58
N TYR A 340 -2.51 10.42 8.90
CA TYR A 340 -3.27 11.07 7.83
C TYR A 340 -4.10 12.25 8.34
N PHE A 341 -4.73 12.11 9.51
CA PHE A 341 -5.43 13.20 10.19
C PHE A 341 -4.47 14.35 10.55
N VAL A 342 -3.32 14.05 11.15
CA VAL A 342 -2.32 15.06 11.53
C VAL A 342 -1.82 15.85 10.31
N VAL A 343 -1.53 15.16 9.20
CA VAL A 343 -1.11 15.80 7.94
C VAL A 343 -2.24 16.64 7.34
N ALA A 344 -3.48 16.13 7.36
CA ALA A 344 -4.65 16.87 6.89
C ALA A 344 -4.90 18.13 7.72
N LEU A 345 -4.75 18.08 9.04
CA LEU A 345 -4.86 19.23 9.93
C LEU A 345 -3.77 20.27 9.65
N TYR A 346 -2.51 19.81 9.55
CA TYR A 346 -1.35 20.64 9.21
C TYR A 346 -1.54 21.41 7.88
N GLY A 347 -2.04 20.75 6.83
CA GLY A 347 -2.13 21.35 5.49
C GLY A 347 -2.98 22.63 5.41
N PHE A 348 -4.00 22.79 6.24
CA PHE A 348 -4.84 23.99 6.25
C PHE A 348 -4.07 25.20 6.78
N PHE A 349 -3.34 25.00 7.88
CA PHE A 349 -2.52 26.04 8.50
C PHE A 349 -1.30 26.39 7.64
N GLU A 350 -0.78 25.42 6.88
CA GLU A 350 0.25 25.67 5.88
C GLU A 350 -0.25 26.64 4.80
N ILE A 351 -1.48 26.48 4.30
CA ILE A 351 -2.05 27.40 3.30
C ILE A 351 -2.22 28.81 3.86
N ILE A 352 -2.73 28.93 5.09
CA ILE A 352 -2.90 30.22 5.78
C ILE A 352 -1.55 30.92 5.92
N SER A 353 -0.50 30.20 6.31
CA SER A 353 0.83 30.78 6.49
C SER A 353 1.56 31.09 5.18
N ARG A 354 1.30 30.36 4.09
CA ARG A 354 1.84 30.66 2.74
C ARG A 354 1.13 31.82 2.04
N TYR A 355 -0.17 32.01 2.31
CA TYR A 355 -1.03 33.13 1.91
C TYR A 355 -1.01 33.50 0.42
N GLY A 356 -0.68 32.56 -0.48
CA GLY A 356 -0.58 32.82 -1.92
C GLY A 356 0.57 33.76 -2.32
N LEU A 357 1.43 34.17 -1.39
CA LEU A 357 2.53 35.12 -1.62
C LEU A 357 3.57 34.61 -2.62
N GLY A 358 3.69 33.29 -2.79
CA GLY A 358 4.63 32.68 -3.73
C GLY A 358 4.32 33.01 -5.20
N THR A 359 3.05 32.98 -5.58
CA THR A 359 2.59 33.33 -6.94
C THR A 359 2.82 34.80 -7.23
N LEU A 360 2.55 35.67 -6.25
CA LEU A 360 2.81 37.11 -6.37
C LEU A 360 4.32 37.38 -6.49
N LEU A 361 5.12 36.75 -5.63
CA LEU A 361 6.58 36.83 -5.66
C LEU A 361 7.13 36.42 -7.04
N ALA A 362 6.68 35.28 -7.58
CA ALA A 362 7.13 34.80 -8.87
C ALA A 362 6.77 35.77 -10.01
N ARG A 363 5.56 36.33 -10.00
CA ARG A 363 5.07 37.25 -11.03
C ARG A 363 5.79 38.60 -11.00
N ASP A 364 5.86 39.24 -9.83
CA ASP A 364 6.33 40.62 -9.73
C ASP A 364 7.86 40.72 -9.83
N VAL A 365 8.59 39.70 -9.34
CA VAL A 365 10.04 39.62 -9.53
C VAL A 365 10.41 39.24 -10.96
N ALA A 366 9.60 38.41 -11.65
CA ALA A 366 9.81 38.15 -13.08
C ALA A 366 9.67 39.44 -13.92
N ALA A 367 8.79 40.36 -13.51
CA ALA A 367 8.61 41.66 -14.15
C ALA A 367 9.76 42.64 -13.87
N ASP A 368 10.25 42.72 -12.63
CA ASP A 368 11.41 43.54 -12.26
C ASP A 368 12.36 42.79 -11.31
N LYS A 369 13.41 42.20 -11.90
CA LYS A 369 14.42 41.41 -11.19
C LYS A 369 15.27 42.24 -10.23
N ASN A 370 15.32 43.57 -10.35
CA ASN A 370 16.12 44.40 -9.43
C ASN A 370 15.48 44.49 -8.04
N GLN A 371 14.16 44.29 -7.93
CA GLN A 371 13.44 44.32 -6.66
C GLN A 371 13.46 42.96 -5.92
N SER A 372 14.18 41.96 -6.45
CA SER A 372 14.18 40.59 -5.93
C SER A 372 14.44 40.51 -4.43
N SER A 373 15.42 41.26 -3.92
CA SER A 373 15.77 41.25 -2.50
C SER A 373 14.66 41.84 -1.63
N ARG A 374 14.11 43.00 -2.03
CA ARG A 374 13.03 43.68 -1.32
C ARG A 374 11.78 42.80 -1.23
N TYR A 375 11.38 42.16 -2.34
CA TYR A 375 10.23 41.26 -2.32
C TYR A 375 10.50 40.01 -1.48
N LEU A 376 11.65 39.35 -1.63
CA LEU A 376 11.97 38.13 -0.90
C LEU A 376 11.93 38.35 0.61
N THR A 377 12.59 39.39 1.12
CA THR A 377 12.71 39.60 2.57
C THR A 377 11.38 39.99 3.20
N ASN A 378 10.54 40.75 2.48
CA ASN A 378 9.18 41.06 2.93
C ASN A 378 8.25 39.83 2.88
N VAL A 379 8.39 38.94 1.90
CA VAL A 379 7.66 37.65 1.90
C VAL A 379 8.08 36.79 3.09
N LEU A 380 9.39 36.66 3.35
CA LEU A 380 9.89 35.87 4.48
C LEU A 380 9.41 36.44 5.82
N ALA A 381 9.43 37.75 5.99
CA ALA A 381 8.88 38.44 7.15
C ALA A 381 7.38 38.19 7.32
N LEU A 382 6.59 38.40 6.26
CA LEU A 382 5.14 38.17 6.29
C LEU A 382 4.79 36.71 6.60
N ARG A 383 5.45 35.74 5.97
CA ARG A 383 5.20 34.31 6.23
C ARG A 383 5.55 33.92 7.66
N THR A 384 6.58 34.54 8.24
CA THR A 384 6.94 34.33 9.65
C THR A 384 5.87 34.91 10.58
N LEU A 385 5.36 36.10 10.29
CA LEU A 385 4.26 36.70 11.05
C LEU A 385 2.97 35.88 10.94
N LEU A 386 2.60 35.45 9.73
CA LEU A 386 1.43 34.62 9.50
C LEU A 386 1.57 33.24 10.15
N TRP A 387 2.78 32.67 10.17
CA TRP A 387 3.09 31.46 10.92
C TRP A 387 2.88 31.69 12.43
N LEU A 388 3.39 32.78 13.00
CA LEU A 388 3.17 33.14 14.40
C LEU A 388 1.68 33.31 14.75
N VAL A 389 0.86 33.81 13.83
CA VAL A 389 -0.60 33.92 14.01
C VAL A 389 -1.31 32.56 13.85
N ALA A 390 -0.82 31.71 12.94
CA ALA A 390 -1.36 30.38 12.72
C ALA A 390 -1.14 29.45 13.93
N MET A 391 -0.04 29.61 14.68
CA MET A 391 0.30 28.75 15.82
C MET A 391 -0.74 28.79 16.96
N PRO A 392 -1.17 29.95 17.49
CA PRO A 392 -2.26 30.02 18.47
C PRO A 392 -3.59 29.46 17.96
N LEU A 393 -3.92 29.69 16.68
CA LEU A 393 -5.16 29.15 16.09
C LEU A 393 -5.11 27.62 15.98
N LEU A 394 -3.95 27.06 15.60
CA LEU A 394 -3.73 25.62 15.59
C LEU A 394 -3.82 25.04 17.01
N ALA A 395 -3.20 25.70 17.99
CA ALA A 395 -3.29 25.30 19.39
C ALA A 395 -4.75 25.34 19.91
N LEU A 396 -5.52 26.37 19.53
CA LEU A 396 -6.95 26.48 19.85
C LEU A 396 -7.76 25.31 19.25
N VAL A 397 -7.50 24.95 18.00
CA VAL A 397 -8.18 23.81 17.34
C VAL A 397 -7.83 22.50 18.04
N VAL A 398 -6.55 22.25 18.33
CA VAL A 398 -6.09 21.06 19.06
C VAL A 398 -6.73 21.00 20.45
N TYR A 399 -6.79 22.13 21.16
CA TYR A 399 -7.47 22.23 22.45
C TYR A 399 -8.97 21.96 22.33
N GLY A 400 -9.63 22.48 21.29
CA GLY A 400 -11.04 22.21 20.99
C GLY A 400 -11.32 20.73 20.83
N TYR A 401 -10.51 20.01 20.04
CA TYR A 401 -10.62 18.56 19.89
C TYR A 401 -10.38 17.81 21.21
N SER A 402 -9.48 18.31 22.07
CA SER A 402 -9.26 17.73 23.40
C SER A 402 -10.47 17.91 24.33
N ILE A 403 -11.22 19.02 24.23
CA ILE A 403 -12.43 19.24 25.03
C ILE A 403 -13.60 18.45 24.48
N ILE A 404 -13.82 18.48 23.16
CA ILE A 404 -14.97 17.84 22.52
C ILE A 404 -14.97 16.32 22.79
N GLY A 405 -13.80 15.69 22.80
CA GLY A 405 -13.67 14.27 23.18
C GLY A 405 -14.04 13.97 24.63
N ASN A 406 -14.14 14.97 25.52
CA ASN A 406 -14.61 14.80 26.90
C ASN A 406 -16.12 15.07 27.05
N LEU A 407 -16.79 15.61 26.02
CA LEU A 407 -18.19 16.05 26.09
C LEU A 407 -19.21 15.02 25.59
N GLY A 408 -18.79 13.99 24.83
CA GLY A 408 -19.69 13.00 24.25
C GLY A 408 -19.14 11.59 24.34
N ALA A 409 -19.98 10.64 24.75
CA ALA A 409 -19.61 9.23 24.93
C ALA A 409 -19.09 8.55 23.64
N ASN A 410 -19.40 9.10 22.46
CA ASN A 410 -19.05 8.55 21.14
C ASN A 410 -18.00 9.37 20.37
N ILE A 411 -17.36 10.38 20.99
CA ILE A 411 -16.37 11.22 20.29
C ILE A 411 -14.96 10.89 20.78
N GLN A 412 -14.08 10.50 19.86
CA GLN A 412 -12.70 10.19 20.20
C GLN A 412 -11.84 11.46 20.32
N SER A 413 -11.11 11.58 21.43
CA SER A 413 -10.14 12.65 21.65
C SER A 413 -8.82 12.42 20.90
N ILE A 414 -8.04 13.49 20.74
CA ILE A 414 -6.69 13.45 20.17
C ILE A 414 -5.70 12.93 21.23
N GLY A 415 -4.84 12.00 20.83
CA GLY A 415 -3.81 11.42 21.70
C GLY A 415 -2.52 12.25 21.79
N ARG A 416 -1.68 11.94 22.78
CA ARG A 416 -0.38 12.62 23.00
C ARG A 416 0.54 12.56 21.78
N GLN A 417 0.59 11.42 21.09
CA GLN A 417 1.43 11.24 19.89
C GLN A 417 0.96 12.11 18.72
N GLU A 418 -0.36 12.29 18.54
CA GLU A 418 -0.91 13.19 17.53
C GLU A 418 -0.51 14.64 17.81
N ILE A 419 -0.62 15.09 19.08
CA ILE A 419 -0.19 16.43 19.50
C ILE A 419 1.31 16.64 19.26
N GLN A 420 2.15 15.67 19.61
CA GLN A 420 3.60 15.73 19.37
C GLN A 420 3.92 15.84 17.88
N ALA A 421 3.26 15.03 17.04
CA ALA A 421 3.44 15.09 15.59
C ALA A 421 2.97 16.43 15.01
N ILE A 422 1.83 16.96 15.46
CA ILE A 422 1.33 18.29 15.06
C ILE A 422 2.34 19.37 15.45
N ALA A 423 2.88 19.35 16.67
CA ALA A 423 3.88 20.33 17.12
C ALA A 423 5.15 20.30 16.26
N LEU A 424 5.66 19.09 15.95
CA LEU A 424 6.83 18.92 15.07
C LEU A 424 6.56 19.41 13.64
N LEU A 425 5.39 19.09 13.06
CA LEU A 425 5.01 19.59 11.74
C LEU A 425 4.80 21.11 11.73
N ALA A 426 4.25 21.66 12.82
CA ALA A 426 4.05 23.09 12.97
C ALA A 426 5.39 23.85 13.04
N ALA A 427 6.40 23.29 13.72
CA ALA A 427 7.77 23.78 13.66
C ALA A 427 8.37 23.64 12.24
N ALA A 428 8.15 22.50 11.58
CA ALA A 428 8.61 22.24 10.22
C ALA A 428 7.99 23.21 9.19
N MET A 429 6.78 23.72 9.46
CA MET A 429 6.05 24.68 8.63
C MET A 429 6.84 25.96 8.38
N LEU A 430 7.54 26.48 9.38
CA LEU A 430 8.33 27.71 9.25
C LEU A 430 9.42 27.54 8.17
N PHE A 431 10.18 26.45 8.25
CA PHE A 431 11.25 26.13 7.31
C PHE A 431 10.71 25.79 5.91
N ALA A 432 9.56 25.11 5.84
CA ALA A 432 8.85 24.86 4.58
C ALA A 432 8.43 26.17 3.89
N ASN A 433 7.87 27.11 4.66
CA ASN A 433 7.44 28.42 4.17
C ASN A 433 8.59 29.25 3.61
N TRP A 434 9.75 29.19 4.26
CA TRP A 434 10.94 29.89 3.78
C TRP A 434 11.52 29.21 2.52
N SER A 435 11.61 27.88 2.53
CA SER A 435 12.06 27.09 1.38
C SER A 435 11.20 27.34 0.14
N ASP A 436 9.88 27.39 0.29
CA ASP A 436 8.94 27.69 -0.79
C ASP A 436 9.13 29.11 -1.35
N ALA A 437 9.42 30.11 -0.51
CA ALA A 437 9.70 31.47 -0.98
C ALA A 437 10.98 31.52 -1.83
N LEU A 438 12.02 30.78 -1.41
CA LEU A 438 13.25 30.64 -2.17
C LEU A 438 13.02 29.89 -3.48
N SER A 439 12.25 28.80 -3.48
CA SER A 439 11.89 28.09 -4.71
C SER A 439 11.13 28.97 -5.70
N ASN A 440 10.20 29.79 -5.22
CA ASN A 440 9.48 30.74 -6.07
C ASN A 440 10.38 31.84 -6.65
N MET A 441 11.49 32.17 -5.98
CA MET A 441 12.51 33.05 -6.55
C MET A 441 13.19 32.41 -7.77
N PHE A 442 13.57 31.13 -7.69
CA PHE A 442 14.09 30.42 -8.86
C PHE A 442 13.09 30.36 -10.01
N ASN A 443 11.79 30.20 -9.70
CA ASN A 443 10.73 30.25 -10.69
C ASN A 443 10.64 31.63 -11.37
N ALA A 444 10.77 32.73 -10.61
CA ALA A 444 10.79 34.10 -11.14
C ALA A 444 11.95 34.36 -12.12
N PHE A 445 13.09 33.69 -11.88
CA PHE A 445 14.28 33.75 -12.74
C PHE A 445 14.27 32.70 -13.87
N GLU A 446 13.16 32.00 -14.09
CA GLU A 446 13.01 30.92 -15.09
C GLU A 446 14.01 29.76 -14.93
N LYS A 447 14.50 29.55 -13.70
CA LYS A 447 15.45 28.49 -13.33
C LYS A 447 14.75 27.37 -12.55
N MET A 448 13.64 26.87 -13.07
CA MET A 448 12.76 25.89 -12.42
C MET A 448 13.42 24.52 -12.17
N GLU A 449 14.52 24.21 -12.87
CA GLU A 449 15.26 22.96 -12.71
C GLU A 449 15.87 22.78 -11.32
N TYR A 450 16.30 23.86 -10.67
CA TYR A 450 16.93 23.81 -9.34
C TYR A 450 15.94 23.39 -8.25
N PRO A 451 14.79 24.08 -8.07
CA PRO A 451 13.81 23.66 -7.07
C PRO A 451 13.21 22.28 -7.39
N ALA A 452 12.99 21.94 -8.66
CA ALA A 452 12.46 20.62 -9.04
C ALA A 452 13.46 19.47 -8.75
N GLY A 453 14.74 19.67 -9.06
CA GLY A 453 15.80 18.72 -8.74
C GLY A 453 15.96 18.55 -7.23
N LEU A 454 15.98 19.65 -6.47
CA LEU A 454 16.06 19.59 -5.02
C LEU A 454 14.84 18.91 -4.40
N ALA A 455 13.62 19.17 -4.91
CA ALA A 455 12.40 18.49 -4.45
C ALA A 455 12.50 16.97 -4.62
N SER A 456 13.17 16.51 -5.68
CA SER A 456 13.41 15.07 -5.90
C SER A 456 14.37 14.49 -4.86
N VAL A 457 15.46 15.22 -4.56
CA VAL A 457 16.42 14.83 -3.51
C VAL A 457 15.77 14.82 -2.13
N THR A 458 14.99 15.85 -1.78
CA THR A 458 14.32 15.92 -0.48
C THR A 458 13.21 14.87 -0.35
N SER A 459 12.53 14.50 -1.43
CA SER A 459 11.58 13.39 -1.44
C SER A 459 12.29 12.07 -1.15
N LEU A 460 13.42 11.78 -1.83
CA LEU A 460 14.24 10.59 -1.53
C LEU A 460 14.74 10.58 -0.08
N LEU A 461 15.20 11.72 0.45
CA LEU A 461 15.63 11.83 1.85
C LEU A 461 14.47 11.57 2.82
N LYS A 462 13.29 12.17 2.60
CA LYS A 462 12.09 11.94 3.44
C LYS A 462 11.70 10.48 3.46
N VAL A 463 11.72 9.83 2.31
CA VAL A 463 11.32 8.43 2.15
C VAL A 463 12.36 7.47 2.74
N THR A 464 13.65 7.75 2.59
CA THR A 464 14.74 6.94 3.15
C THR A 464 14.81 7.07 4.67
N LEU A 465 14.85 8.29 5.18
CA LEU A 465 14.87 8.55 6.63
C LEU A 465 13.54 8.16 7.28
N GLY A 466 12.43 8.37 6.60
CA GLY A 466 11.10 7.94 7.06
C GLY A 466 11.02 6.43 7.20
N ALA A 467 11.52 5.67 6.22
CA ALA A 467 11.60 4.21 6.31
C ALA A 467 12.48 3.77 7.50
N LEU A 468 13.66 4.38 7.67
CA LEU A 468 14.56 4.08 8.78
C LEU A 468 13.88 4.29 10.14
N VAL A 469 13.24 5.45 10.33
CA VAL A 469 12.59 5.83 11.59
C VAL A 469 11.39 4.93 11.91
N LEU A 470 10.62 4.50 10.91
CA LEU A 470 9.55 3.52 11.11
C LEU A 470 10.09 2.14 11.50
N LEU A 471 11.19 1.70 10.87
CA LEU A 471 11.84 0.43 11.22
C LEU A 471 12.46 0.44 12.62
N LEU A 472 12.88 1.62 13.10
CA LEU A 472 13.33 1.83 14.49
C LEU A 472 12.18 1.90 15.50
N GLY A 473 10.92 1.80 15.07
CA GLY A 473 9.74 1.79 15.94
C GLY A 473 9.32 3.16 16.47
N TRP A 474 9.82 4.26 15.90
CA TRP A 474 9.48 5.62 16.35
C TRP A 474 8.10 6.09 15.83
N GLY A 475 7.42 5.25 15.05
CA GLY A 475 6.06 5.48 14.55
C GLY A 475 5.91 6.75 13.71
N PHE A 476 4.68 7.26 13.64
CA PHE A 476 4.37 8.44 12.83
C PHE A 476 4.90 9.76 13.42
N VAL A 477 5.17 9.82 14.73
CA VAL A 477 5.81 10.99 15.36
C VAL A 477 7.23 11.16 14.82
N GLY A 478 7.95 10.06 14.64
CA GLY A 478 9.25 10.06 13.98
C GLY A 478 9.19 10.60 12.54
N LEU A 479 8.12 10.31 11.79
CA LEU A 479 7.91 10.86 10.43
C LEU A 479 7.76 12.39 10.44
N ALA A 480 7.11 12.95 11.45
CA ALA A 480 7.05 14.39 11.64
C ALA A 480 8.43 14.98 11.95
N GLY A 481 9.25 14.28 12.76
CA GLY A 481 10.64 14.64 13.01
C GLY A 481 11.52 14.64 11.75
N VAL A 482 11.38 13.62 10.89
CA VAL A 482 12.04 13.57 9.57
C VAL A 482 11.64 14.76 8.70
N SER A 483 10.35 15.11 8.70
CA SER A 483 9.85 16.27 7.93
C SER A 483 10.51 17.58 8.38
N LEU A 484 10.68 17.78 9.69
CA LEU A 484 11.40 18.93 10.25
C LEU A 484 12.86 18.95 9.78
N LEU A 485 13.60 17.84 9.93
CA LEU A 485 15.01 17.75 9.54
C LEU A 485 15.20 18.02 8.04
N VAL A 486 14.38 17.41 7.19
CA VAL A 486 14.50 17.58 5.74
C VAL A 486 14.11 19.00 5.32
N ASN A 487 13.10 19.62 5.92
CA ASN A 487 12.73 21.01 5.60
C ASN A 487 13.83 22.00 6.01
N ILE A 488 14.53 21.75 7.14
CA ILE A 488 15.70 22.53 7.55
C ILE A 488 16.82 22.38 6.51
N ALA A 489 17.16 21.14 6.13
CA ALA A 489 18.17 20.88 5.12
C ALA A 489 17.83 21.53 3.76
N GLN A 490 16.56 21.44 3.35
CA GLN A 490 16.05 22.06 2.13
C GLN A 490 16.23 23.58 2.14
N LEU A 491 15.91 24.24 3.26
CA LEU A 491 16.08 25.68 3.41
C LEU A 491 17.54 26.09 3.23
N PHE A 492 18.45 25.46 3.95
CA PHE A 492 19.88 25.81 3.89
C PHE A 492 20.45 25.55 2.50
N TRP A 493 20.05 24.46 1.84
CA TRP A 493 20.47 24.17 0.48
C TRP A 493 19.96 25.23 -0.51
N LEU A 494 18.65 25.54 -0.50
CA LEU A 494 18.09 26.57 -1.38
C LEU A 494 18.72 27.93 -1.14
N TYR A 495 18.98 28.29 0.11
CA TYR A 495 19.62 29.55 0.45
C TYR A 495 21.06 29.60 -0.09
N GLY A 496 21.81 28.51 0.05
CA GLY A 496 23.15 28.37 -0.54
C GLY A 496 23.14 28.52 -2.06
N LEU A 497 22.19 27.85 -2.74
CA LEU A 497 22.00 27.97 -4.19
C LEU A 497 21.59 29.38 -4.61
N LEU A 498 20.70 30.02 -3.86
CA LEU A 498 20.25 31.39 -4.14
C LEU A 498 21.45 32.34 -4.14
N ARG A 499 22.29 32.23 -3.11
CA ARG A 499 23.46 33.08 -2.91
C ARG A 499 24.53 32.89 -4.00
N SER A 500 24.68 31.67 -4.51
CA SER A 500 25.69 31.35 -5.52
C SER A 500 25.21 31.59 -6.97
N THR A 501 23.90 31.56 -7.23
CA THR A 501 23.36 31.56 -8.61
C THR A 501 22.49 32.76 -8.97
N LEU A 502 21.84 33.42 -8.00
CA LEU A 502 20.91 34.53 -8.24
C LEU A 502 21.46 35.83 -7.66
N PHE A 503 21.39 36.02 -6.35
CA PHE A 503 21.84 37.23 -5.66
C PHE A 503 22.01 36.99 -4.16
N LYS A 504 22.65 37.94 -3.47
CA LYS A 504 22.78 37.94 -2.00
C LYS A 504 21.59 38.73 -1.42
N PRO A 505 20.73 38.10 -0.59
CA PRO A 505 19.61 38.83 0.01
C PRO A 505 20.09 39.90 0.98
N GLU A 506 19.66 41.12 0.74
CA GLU A 506 19.77 42.26 1.63
C GLU A 506 18.42 42.48 2.32
N TRP A 507 18.43 42.52 3.65
CA TRP A 507 17.23 42.66 4.47
C TRP A 507 16.62 44.05 4.34
N HIS A 508 15.42 44.11 3.76
CA HIS A 508 14.62 45.31 3.63
C HIS A 508 13.24 45.09 4.26
N TRP A 509 12.83 45.97 5.16
CA TRP A 509 11.51 45.96 5.78
C TRP A 509 10.65 47.07 5.16
N ASP A 510 9.51 46.71 4.59
CA ASP A 510 8.60 47.64 3.93
C ASP A 510 7.14 47.31 4.25
N GLY A 511 6.60 47.97 5.28
CA GLY A 511 5.22 47.76 5.72
C GLY A 511 4.16 48.13 4.68
N ALA A 512 4.44 49.09 3.80
CA ALA A 512 3.50 49.49 2.76
C ALA A 512 3.39 48.39 1.69
N LEU A 513 4.53 47.85 1.26
CA LEU A 513 4.58 46.71 0.37
C LEU A 513 3.89 45.50 1.01
N GLN A 514 4.17 45.19 2.27
CA GLN A 514 3.55 44.07 2.98
C GLN A 514 2.01 44.16 3.00
N LYS A 515 1.47 45.33 3.31
CA LYS A 515 0.01 45.57 3.32
C LYS A 515 -0.61 45.37 1.93
N TRP A 516 0.07 45.82 0.88
CA TRP A 516 -0.36 45.60 -0.49
C TRP A 516 -0.28 44.13 -0.91
N MET A 517 0.78 43.41 -0.52
CA MET A 517 0.92 41.98 -0.82
C MET A 517 -0.18 41.14 -0.18
N LEU A 518 -0.58 41.47 1.06
CA LEU A 518 -1.70 40.81 1.75
C LEU A 518 -3.04 41.08 1.05
N SER A 519 -3.30 42.31 0.60
CA SER A 519 -4.56 42.60 -0.11
C SER A 519 -4.61 41.96 -1.50
N ALA A 520 -3.48 41.95 -2.22
CA ALA A 520 -3.38 41.36 -3.54
C ALA A 520 -3.45 39.81 -3.52
N SER A 521 -2.86 39.18 -2.51
CA SER A 521 -2.79 37.71 -2.42
C SER A 521 -3.96 37.09 -1.65
N GLY A 522 -4.72 37.88 -0.89
CA GLY A 522 -5.86 37.41 -0.10
C GLY A 522 -6.88 36.58 -0.90
N PRO A 523 -7.34 37.03 -2.09
CA PRO A 523 -8.26 36.23 -2.91
C PRO A 523 -7.68 34.88 -3.38
N LEU A 524 -6.38 34.82 -3.68
CA LEU A 524 -5.69 33.57 -4.06
C LEU A 524 -5.62 32.61 -2.87
N MET A 525 -5.31 33.13 -1.69
CA MET A 525 -5.31 32.37 -0.45
C MET A 525 -6.70 31.78 -0.15
N ILE A 526 -7.77 32.58 -0.25
CA ILE A 526 -9.14 32.11 -0.02
C ILE A 526 -9.50 30.99 -1.00
N ASN A 527 -9.15 31.14 -2.28
CA ASN A 527 -9.43 30.12 -3.29
C ASN A 527 -8.68 28.80 -2.99
N HIS A 528 -7.41 28.86 -2.63
CA HIS A 528 -6.64 27.67 -2.27
C HIS A 528 -7.15 27.02 -0.97
N LEU A 529 -7.55 27.83 0.01
CA LEU A 529 -8.11 27.37 1.26
C LEU A 529 -9.45 26.66 1.02
N LEU A 530 -10.38 27.28 0.27
CA LEU A 530 -11.67 26.68 -0.07
C LEU A 530 -11.50 25.36 -0.84
N ALA A 531 -10.60 25.33 -1.82
CA ALA A 531 -10.31 24.10 -2.56
C ALA A 531 -9.76 23.00 -1.63
N THR A 532 -8.90 23.35 -0.67
CA THR A 532 -8.33 22.36 0.26
C THR A 532 -9.34 21.90 1.29
N ILE A 533 -10.17 22.80 1.83
CA ILE A 533 -11.30 22.45 2.70
C ILE A 533 -12.19 21.44 1.97
N PHE A 534 -12.58 21.72 0.72
CA PHE A 534 -13.44 20.83 -0.07
C PHE A 534 -12.90 19.39 -0.15
N TRP A 535 -11.59 19.22 -0.32
CA TRP A 535 -10.95 17.91 -0.47
C TRP A 535 -10.56 17.19 0.83
N ARG A 536 -10.56 17.88 1.98
CA ARG A 536 -9.97 17.35 3.23
C ARG A 536 -10.84 17.53 4.48
N ILE A 537 -11.96 18.25 4.41
CA ILE A 537 -12.82 18.51 5.57
C ILE A 537 -13.50 17.25 6.10
N ASP A 538 -13.74 16.28 5.22
CA ASP A 538 -14.22 14.94 5.55
C ASP A 538 -13.33 14.26 6.61
N VAL A 539 -12.01 14.33 6.49
CA VAL A 539 -11.05 13.72 7.45
C VAL A 539 -11.17 14.34 8.84
N TRP A 540 -11.41 15.65 8.91
CA TRP A 540 -11.55 16.38 10.17
C TRP A 540 -12.84 16.03 10.92
N ILE A 541 -13.89 15.70 10.18
CA ILE A 541 -15.18 15.27 10.72
C ILE A 541 -15.13 13.76 11.04
N LEU A 542 -14.46 12.97 10.20
CA LEU A 542 -14.36 11.52 10.35
C LEU A 542 -13.54 11.11 11.57
N ARG A 543 -12.40 11.75 11.84
CA ARG A 543 -11.51 11.41 12.97
C ARG A 543 -12.20 11.42 14.34
N PRO A 544 -12.96 12.46 14.74
CA PRO A 544 -13.65 12.48 16.02
C PRO A 544 -14.88 11.54 16.05
N MET A 545 -15.58 11.37 14.92
CA MET A 545 -16.85 10.64 14.86
C MET A 545 -16.70 9.13 14.69
N ALA A 546 -15.78 8.68 13.84
CA ALA A 546 -15.57 7.26 13.50
C ALA A 546 -14.22 6.72 13.98
N GLY A 547 -13.35 7.59 14.50
CA GLY A 547 -12.05 7.20 15.05
C GLY A 547 -10.92 7.08 14.03
N ALA A 548 -9.72 6.82 14.53
CA ALA A 548 -8.50 6.79 13.73
C ALA A 548 -8.46 5.62 12.74
N ALA A 549 -8.88 4.41 13.13
CA ALA A 549 -8.89 3.25 12.23
C ALA A 549 -9.75 3.50 10.98
N ALA A 550 -10.96 4.05 11.13
CA ALA A 550 -11.84 4.41 10.01
C ALA A 550 -11.20 5.45 9.07
N VAL A 551 -10.49 6.45 9.63
CA VAL A 551 -9.69 7.40 8.83
C VAL A 551 -8.57 6.67 8.09
N GLY A 552 -7.93 5.69 8.72
CA GLY A 552 -6.92 4.83 8.10
C GLY A 552 -7.47 4.09 6.88
N LEU A 553 -8.63 3.43 7.03
CA LEU A 553 -9.31 2.73 5.93
C LEU A 553 -9.66 3.68 4.78
N TYR A 554 -10.21 4.85 5.11
CA TYR A 554 -10.53 5.88 4.13
C TYR A 554 -9.29 6.38 3.38
N SER A 555 -8.20 6.63 4.12
CA SER A 555 -6.96 7.21 3.56
C SER A 555 -6.32 6.34 2.48
N VAL A 556 -6.42 5.00 2.60
CA VAL A 556 -5.89 4.07 1.59
C VAL A 556 -6.65 4.22 0.27
N GLY A 557 -7.98 4.39 0.33
CA GLY A 557 -8.79 4.69 -0.84
C GLY A 557 -8.36 6.00 -1.49
N VAL A 558 -8.30 7.08 -0.71
CA VAL A 558 -7.95 8.43 -1.22
C VAL A 558 -6.55 8.49 -1.85
N LYS A 559 -5.58 7.71 -1.35
CA LYS A 559 -4.23 7.64 -1.95
C LYS A 559 -4.24 7.22 -3.42
N TYR A 560 -5.13 6.31 -3.81
CA TYR A 560 -5.30 5.94 -5.21
C TYR A 560 -5.83 7.10 -6.04
N LEU A 561 -6.79 7.87 -5.50
CA LEU A 561 -7.32 9.06 -6.17
C LEU A 561 -6.26 10.14 -6.34
N ASP A 562 -5.46 10.42 -5.31
CA ASP A 562 -4.35 11.38 -5.36
C ASP A 562 -3.33 11.02 -6.47
N GLY A 563 -3.11 9.72 -6.68
CA GLY A 563 -2.34 9.16 -7.79
C GLY A 563 -2.99 9.41 -9.15
N LEU A 564 -4.26 9.03 -9.31
CA LEU A 564 -4.99 9.12 -10.58
C LEU A 564 -5.25 10.56 -11.05
N ASN A 565 -5.34 11.51 -10.13
CA ASN A 565 -5.50 12.95 -10.44
C ASN A 565 -4.34 13.56 -11.24
N ILE A 566 -3.25 12.83 -11.47
CA ILE A 566 -2.22 13.27 -12.42
C ILE A 566 -2.71 13.30 -13.88
N ILE A 567 -3.62 12.39 -14.24
CA ILE A 567 -4.14 12.25 -15.61
C ILE A 567 -4.83 13.55 -16.08
N PRO A 568 -5.86 14.08 -15.37
CA PRO A 568 -6.53 15.30 -15.78
C PRO A 568 -5.60 16.52 -15.65
N SER A 569 -4.66 16.52 -14.70
CA SER A 569 -3.69 17.61 -14.53
C SER A 569 -2.78 17.76 -15.76
N VAL A 570 -2.17 16.66 -16.21
CA VAL A 570 -1.31 16.65 -17.40
C VAL A 570 -2.12 17.01 -18.65
N PHE A 571 -3.31 16.40 -18.78
CA PHE A 571 -4.20 16.69 -19.89
C PHE A 571 -4.58 18.17 -19.95
N THR A 572 -5.01 18.74 -18.83
CA THR A 572 -5.46 20.13 -18.79
C THR A 572 -4.30 21.10 -18.99
N MET A 573 -3.11 20.79 -18.49
CA MET A 573 -1.92 21.63 -18.72
C MET A 573 -1.56 21.72 -20.20
N ALA A 574 -1.74 20.63 -20.97
CA ALA A 574 -1.54 20.64 -22.41
C ALA A 574 -2.63 21.41 -23.17
N VAL A 575 -3.89 21.30 -22.73
CA VAL A 575 -5.04 21.89 -23.44
C VAL A 575 -5.34 23.34 -23.02
N PHE A 576 -4.93 23.76 -21.83
CA PHE A 576 -5.25 25.09 -21.29
C PHE A 576 -4.75 26.27 -22.15
N PRO A 577 -3.52 26.27 -22.70
CA PRO A 577 -3.07 27.34 -23.60
C PRO A 577 -3.94 27.46 -24.86
N LEU A 578 -4.39 26.32 -25.39
CA LEU A 578 -5.29 26.24 -26.55
C LEU A 578 -6.65 26.87 -26.23
N MET A 579 -7.24 26.48 -25.09
CA MET A 579 -8.51 27.02 -24.61
C MET A 579 -8.44 28.53 -24.35
N SER A 580 -7.35 29.01 -23.74
CA SER A 580 -7.13 30.43 -23.49
C SER A 580 -7.02 31.26 -24.78
N ARG A 581 -6.44 30.69 -25.85
CA ARG A 581 -6.36 31.34 -27.16
C ARG A 581 -7.73 31.37 -27.87
N TYR A 582 -8.48 30.26 -27.83
CA TYR A 582 -9.81 30.21 -28.43
C TYR A 582 -10.82 31.10 -27.70
N ALA A 583 -10.71 31.21 -26.38
CA ALA A 583 -11.55 32.13 -25.59
C ALA A 583 -11.43 33.60 -26.01
N ARG A 584 -10.31 34.02 -26.63
CA ARG A 584 -10.13 35.39 -27.13
C ARG A 584 -10.57 35.58 -28.59
N SER A 585 -10.67 34.50 -29.37
CA SER A 585 -10.75 34.57 -30.84
C SER A 585 -12.00 33.95 -31.45
N ASN A 586 -12.58 32.89 -30.86
CA ASN A 586 -13.81 32.25 -31.34
C ASN A 586 -14.45 31.32 -30.28
N ASN A 587 -15.70 31.57 -29.90
CA ASN A 587 -16.45 30.75 -28.93
C ASN A 587 -16.75 29.33 -29.43
N GLU A 588 -16.95 29.11 -30.73
CA GLU A 588 -17.29 27.77 -31.26
C GLU A 588 -16.10 26.79 -31.14
N ASN A 589 -14.90 27.26 -31.47
CA ASN A 589 -13.68 26.45 -31.33
C ASN A 589 -13.37 26.12 -29.87
N LEU A 590 -13.69 27.04 -28.94
CA LEU A 590 -13.60 26.80 -27.51
C LEU A 590 -14.57 25.70 -27.07
N LEU A 591 -15.84 25.79 -27.48
CA LEU A 591 -16.86 24.78 -27.16
C LEU A 591 -16.49 23.41 -27.71
N ARG A 592 -16.07 23.30 -28.99
CA ARG A 592 -15.62 22.04 -29.59
C ARG A 592 -14.43 21.44 -28.84
N SER A 593 -13.43 22.27 -28.50
CA SER A 593 -12.25 21.82 -27.74
C SER A 593 -12.61 21.32 -26.34
N TYR A 594 -13.56 21.99 -25.69
CA TYR A 594 -14.08 21.58 -24.38
C TYR A 594 -14.87 20.28 -24.45
N ILE A 595 -15.79 20.14 -25.42
CA ILE A 595 -16.56 18.90 -25.65
C ILE A 595 -15.61 17.72 -25.91
N LEU A 596 -14.62 17.90 -26.78
CA LEU A 596 -13.61 16.88 -27.08
C LEU A 596 -12.82 16.48 -25.82
N SER A 597 -12.45 17.46 -25.00
CA SER A 597 -11.73 17.23 -23.74
C SER A 597 -12.56 16.45 -22.73
N VAL A 598 -13.82 16.84 -22.53
CA VAL A 598 -14.77 16.13 -21.66
C VAL A 598 -15.00 14.72 -22.16
N ARG A 599 -15.18 14.53 -23.48
CA ARG A 599 -15.36 13.22 -24.11
C ARG A 599 -14.18 12.29 -23.82
N LEU A 600 -12.95 12.74 -24.08
CA LEU A 600 -11.73 11.95 -23.86
C LEU A 600 -11.55 11.59 -22.38
N LEU A 601 -11.85 12.52 -21.47
CA LEU A 601 -11.76 12.25 -20.03
C LEU A 601 -12.84 11.29 -19.55
N ILE A 602 -14.07 11.35 -20.06
CA ILE A 602 -15.12 10.38 -19.73
C ILE A 602 -14.76 8.99 -20.27
N MET A 603 -14.29 8.90 -21.53
CA MET A 603 -13.85 7.66 -22.17
C MET A 603 -12.67 6.98 -21.46
N THR A 604 -11.91 7.72 -20.65
CA THR A 604 -10.77 7.17 -19.90
C THR A 604 -11.08 6.94 -18.42
N SER A 605 -11.83 7.85 -17.79
CA SER A 605 -12.14 7.78 -16.35
C SER A 605 -13.20 6.75 -15.97
N LEU A 606 -14.25 6.54 -16.79
CA LEU A 606 -15.28 5.54 -16.51
C LEU A 606 -14.75 4.08 -16.50
N PRO A 607 -14.03 3.60 -17.53
CA PRO A 607 -13.50 2.23 -17.50
C PRO A 607 -12.44 2.08 -16.41
N LEU A 608 -11.68 3.14 -16.11
CA LEU A 608 -10.73 3.16 -15.00
C LEU A 608 -11.42 2.99 -13.65
N ALA A 609 -12.51 3.73 -13.40
CA ALA A 609 -13.30 3.59 -12.17
C ALA A 609 -13.84 2.16 -12.03
N MET A 610 -14.44 1.62 -13.10
CA MET A 610 -14.96 0.24 -13.11
C MET A 610 -13.87 -0.80 -12.83
N MET A 611 -12.72 -0.67 -13.48
CA MET A 611 -11.58 -1.57 -13.29
C MET A 611 -11.10 -1.55 -11.83
N VAL A 612 -10.94 -0.37 -11.25
CA VAL A 612 -10.51 -0.21 -9.86
C VAL A 612 -11.57 -0.72 -8.89
N THR A 613 -12.86 -0.61 -9.17
CA THR A 613 -13.92 -1.20 -8.34
C THR A 613 -13.73 -2.71 -8.18
N PHE A 614 -13.46 -3.44 -9.28
CA PHE A 614 -13.22 -4.88 -9.21
C PHE A 614 -11.83 -5.24 -8.67
N LEU A 615 -10.81 -4.40 -8.93
CA LEU A 615 -9.46 -4.59 -8.40
C LEU A 615 -9.27 -4.02 -6.99
N ALA A 616 -10.30 -3.49 -6.35
CA ALA A 616 -10.14 -2.74 -5.09
C ALA A 616 -9.52 -3.58 -3.98
N ARG A 617 -9.92 -4.85 -3.85
CA ARG A 617 -9.37 -5.77 -2.85
C ARG A 617 -7.88 -6.08 -3.10
N PRO A 618 -7.44 -6.56 -4.28
CA PRO A 618 -6.02 -6.81 -4.52
C PRO A 618 -5.17 -5.52 -4.46
N LEU A 619 -5.72 -4.37 -4.86
CA LEU A 619 -5.06 -3.07 -4.73
C LEU A 619 -4.86 -2.66 -3.26
N VAL A 620 -5.89 -2.83 -2.42
CA VAL A 620 -5.77 -2.53 -0.99
C VAL A 620 -4.83 -3.50 -0.29
N TRP A 621 -4.87 -4.79 -0.64
CA TRP A 621 -3.90 -5.77 -0.14
C TRP A 621 -2.46 -5.41 -0.51
N LEU A 622 -2.25 -4.92 -1.74
CA LEU A 622 -0.95 -4.46 -2.19
C LEU A 622 -0.43 -3.26 -1.39
N VAL A 623 -1.31 -2.32 -1.00
CA VAL A 623 -0.88 -1.12 -0.26
C VAL A 623 -0.87 -1.33 1.25
N GLY A 624 -1.98 -1.73 1.85
CA GLY A 624 -2.14 -1.85 3.30
C GLY A 624 -1.94 -3.26 3.86
N GLY A 625 -2.08 -4.30 3.03
CA GLY A 625 -2.05 -5.70 3.50
C GLY A 625 -3.40 -6.18 4.02
N SER A 626 -3.39 -7.34 4.68
CA SER A 626 -4.59 -8.01 5.22
C SER A 626 -5.30 -7.20 6.30
N GLU A 627 -4.54 -6.46 7.12
CA GLU A 627 -5.07 -5.62 8.19
C GLU A 627 -6.04 -4.53 7.73
N PHE A 628 -6.13 -4.25 6.42
CA PHE A 628 -7.01 -3.22 5.86
C PHE A 628 -8.24 -3.76 5.13
N ILE A 629 -8.44 -5.08 5.08
CA ILE A 629 -9.50 -5.71 4.26
C ILE A 629 -10.74 -6.08 5.09
N ASN A 630 -10.54 -6.64 6.28
CA ASN A 630 -11.62 -7.12 7.13
C ASN A 630 -11.43 -6.58 8.56
N LEU A 631 -11.99 -5.41 8.84
CA LEU A 631 -12.18 -4.91 10.20
C LEU A 631 -13.67 -4.95 10.56
N PRO A 632 -14.02 -5.34 11.80
CA PRO A 632 -15.38 -5.18 12.28
C PRO A 632 -15.73 -3.70 12.36
N GLU A 633 -16.73 -3.27 11.60
CA GLU A 633 -17.21 -1.90 11.51
C GLU A 633 -18.71 -1.88 11.79
N THR A 634 -19.20 -0.80 12.41
CA THR A 634 -20.61 -0.66 12.77
C THR A 634 -21.22 0.54 12.06
N ILE A 635 -22.38 0.34 11.44
CA ILE A 635 -23.20 1.41 10.88
C ILE A 635 -24.54 1.49 11.60
N HIS A 636 -25.07 2.70 11.71
CA HIS A 636 -26.33 3.00 12.38
C HIS A 636 -27.37 3.35 11.32
N VAL A 637 -28.24 2.41 10.99
CA VAL A 637 -29.29 2.60 9.98
C VAL A 637 -30.66 2.53 10.65
N LEU A 638 -31.41 3.63 10.60
CA LEU A 638 -32.77 3.74 11.17
C LEU A 638 -32.85 3.32 12.65
N GLY A 639 -31.82 3.66 13.45
CA GLY A 639 -31.75 3.34 14.87
C GLY A 639 -31.35 1.89 15.19
N ARG A 640 -30.94 1.10 14.19
CA ARG A 640 -30.36 -0.24 14.38
C ARG A 640 -28.85 -0.20 14.12
N GLU A 641 -28.09 -0.85 14.99
CA GLU A 641 -26.66 -1.08 14.79
C GLU A 641 -26.46 -2.34 13.93
N ILE A 642 -25.78 -2.18 12.80
CA ILE A 642 -25.42 -3.29 11.92
C ILE A 642 -23.89 -3.36 11.91
N THR A 643 -23.35 -4.42 12.48
CA THR A 643 -21.92 -4.73 12.39
C THR A 643 -21.66 -5.55 11.13
N PHE A 644 -20.65 -5.14 10.36
CA PHE A 644 -20.19 -5.83 9.16
C PHE A 644 -18.67 -5.81 9.11
N ASN A 645 -18.07 -6.76 8.41
CA ASN A 645 -16.62 -6.73 8.16
C ASN A 645 -16.36 -5.77 7.00
N GLY A 646 -15.94 -4.54 7.34
CA GLY A 646 -15.61 -3.47 6.43
C GLY A 646 -14.10 -3.35 6.21
N GLY A 647 -13.70 -2.80 5.07
CA GLY A 647 -12.28 -2.59 4.76
C GLY A 647 -12.06 -1.42 3.83
N ALA A 648 -10.80 -1.03 3.67
CA ALA A 648 -10.39 0.01 2.75
C ALA A 648 -10.75 -0.30 1.28
N ASN A 649 -10.99 -1.59 0.96
CA ASN A 649 -11.50 -2.00 -0.35
C ASN A 649 -12.89 -1.44 -0.63
N LEU A 650 -13.79 -1.43 0.37
CA LEU A 650 -15.12 -0.83 0.22
C LEU A 650 -15.02 0.69 0.06
N ALA A 651 -14.15 1.33 0.85
CA ALA A 651 -13.88 2.76 0.72
C ALA A 651 -13.40 3.09 -0.71
N LEU A 652 -12.44 2.33 -1.24
CA LEU A 652 -11.92 2.51 -2.59
C LEU A 652 -12.99 2.26 -3.66
N GLN A 653 -13.81 1.21 -3.52
CA GLN A 653 -14.91 0.90 -4.44
C GLN A 653 -15.91 2.03 -4.57
N LEU A 654 -16.19 2.75 -3.47
CA LEU A 654 -17.10 3.88 -3.47
C LEU A 654 -16.40 5.15 -3.98
N VAL A 655 -15.31 5.57 -3.32
CA VAL A 655 -14.66 6.86 -3.60
C VAL A 655 -14.19 6.96 -5.05
N ILE A 656 -13.79 5.85 -5.68
CA ILE A 656 -13.31 5.89 -7.08
C ILE A 656 -14.32 6.45 -8.07
N TRP A 657 -15.63 6.34 -7.80
CA TRP A 657 -16.67 6.91 -8.66
C TRP A 657 -16.75 8.44 -8.62
N SER A 658 -15.99 9.09 -7.73
CA SER A 658 -15.76 10.54 -7.80
C SER A 658 -14.82 10.93 -8.95
N ILE A 659 -13.92 10.05 -9.41
CA ILE A 659 -12.91 10.34 -10.44
C ILE A 659 -13.53 10.79 -11.77
N PRO A 660 -14.53 10.11 -12.36
CA PRO A 660 -15.14 10.56 -13.61
C PRO A 660 -15.70 11.97 -13.55
N ILE A 661 -16.32 12.34 -12.42
CA ILE A 661 -16.89 13.68 -12.22
C ILE A 661 -15.77 14.68 -11.96
N GLY A 662 -14.80 14.33 -11.10
CA GLY A 662 -13.65 15.16 -10.77
C GLY A 662 -12.79 15.52 -11.99
N PHE A 663 -12.61 14.59 -12.94
CA PHE A 663 -11.88 14.86 -14.18
C PHE A 663 -12.60 15.89 -15.06
N VAL A 664 -13.92 15.77 -15.17
CA VAL A 664 -14.75 16.76 -15.88
C VAL A 664 -14.70 18.11 -15.18
N ASN A 665 -14.83 18.13 -13.85
CA ASN A 665 -14.72 19.35 -13.04
C ASN A 665 -13.35 20.01 -13.20
N SER A 666 -12.27 19.22 -13.28
CA SER A 666 -10.90 19.70 -13.49
C SER A 666 -10.79 20.51 -14.79
N VAL A 667 -11.15 19.95 -15.95
CA VAL A 667 -11.10 20.70 -17.21
C VAL A 667 -12.05 21.89 -17.21
N THR A 668 -13.25 21.71 -16.64
CA THR A 668 -14.26 22.77 -16.60
C THR A 668 -13.78 23.98 -15.81
N GLN A 669 -13.10 23.77 -14.69
CA GLN A 669 -12.47 24.83 -13.90
C GLN A 669 -11.52 25.67 -14.75
N PHE A 670 -10.66 25.03 -15.55
CA PHE A 670 -9.70 25.74 -16.41
C PHE A 670 -10.36 26.49 -17.57
N VAL A 671 -11.45 25.95 -18.14
CA VAL A 671 -12.25 26.68 -19.13
C VAL A 671 -12.87 27.93 -18.52
N LEU A 672 -13.42 27.85 -17.31
CA LEU A 672 -13.97 29.01 -16.60
C LEU A 672 -12.90 30.06 -16.30
N ILE A 673 -11.68 29.65 -15.99
CA ILE A 673 -10.54 30.55 -15.84
C ILE A 673 -10.21 31.23 -17.19
N ALA A 674 -10.22 30.48 -18.30
CA ALA A 674 -9.94 31.02 -19.64
C ALA A 674 -10.97 32.08 -20.08
N VAL A 675 -12.24 31.95 -19.68
CA VAL A 675 -13.30 32.96 -19.93
C VAL A 675 -13.44 34.01 -18.82
N ASN A 676 -12.43 34.16 -17.96
CA ASN A 676 -12.35 35.15 -16.87
C ASN A 676 -13.46 35.04 -15.80
N GLN A 677 -14.05 33.86 -15.57
CA GLN A 677 -15.12 33.62 -14.59
C GLN A 677 -14.61 33.18 -13.20
N GLN A 678 -13.43 33.67 -12.79
CA GLN A 678 -12.79 33.28 -11.52
C GLN A 678 -13.65 33.58 -10.28
N ARG A 679 -14.38 34.71 -10.26
CA ARG A 679 -15.27 35.06 -9.13
C ARG A 679 -16.46 34.11 -9.01
N TYR A 680 -16.97 33.62 -10.13
CA TYR A 680 -18.04 32.63 -10.14
C TYR A 680 -17.53 31.28 -9.62
N LEU A 681 -16.31 30.91 -10.05
CA LEU A 681 -15.62 29.71 -9.57
C LEU A 681 -15.49 29.71 -8.04
N THR A 682 -15.06 30.83 -7.44
CA THR A 682 -15.00 30.98 -5.97
C THR A 682 -16.36 30.74 -5.31
N LYS A 683 -17.45 31.31 -5.84
CA LYS A 683 -18.81 31.11 -5.30
C LYS A 683 -19.26 29.65 -5.41
N ALA A 684 -18.94 28.97 -6.51
CA ALA A 684 -19.23 27.56 -6.69
C ALA A 684 -18.48 26.69 -5.67
N PHE A 685 -17.20 26.97 -5.40
CA PHE A 685 -16.44 26.28 -4.35
C PHE A 685 -17.03 26.52 -2.94
N VAL A 686 -17.51 27.73 -2.64
CA VAL A 686 -18.21 27.98 -1.36
C VAL A 686 -19.44 27.08 -1.23
N ILE A 687 -20.25 26.96 -2.30
CA ILE A 687 -21.42 26.05 -2.31
C ILE A 687 -20.97 24.60 -2.10
N GLY A 688 -19.93 24.16 -2.82
CA GLY A 688 -19.39 22.81 -2.69
C GLY A 688 -18.87 22.50 -1.29
N VAL A 689 -18.13 23.43 -0.67
CA VAL A 689 -17.62 23.29 0.71
C VAL A 689 -18.76 23.22 1.72
N VAL A 690 -19.77 24.07 1.59
CA VAL A 690 -20.95 24.04 2.48
C VAL A 690 -21.69 22.71 2.32
N PHE A 691 -21.93 22.28 1.08
CA PHE A 691 -22.58 21.00 0.80
C PHE A 691 -21.78 19.81 1.37
N ASN A 692 -20.46 19.79 1.14
CA ASN A 692 -19.59 18.73 1.63
C ASN A 692 -19.54 18.70 3.16
N THR A 693 -19.43 19.87 3.81
CA THR A 693 -19.38 19.97 5.28
C THR A 693 -20.70 19.51 5.91
N VAL A 694 -21.84 20.01 5.41
CA VAL A 694 -23.16 19.64 5.92
C VAL A 694 -23.46 18.16 5.62
N GLY A 695 -23.16 17.70 4.40
CA GLY A 695 -23.32 16.29 4.02
C GLY A 695 -22.52 15.37 4.93
N ASN A 696 -21.25 15.69 5.20
CA ASN A 696 -20.41 14.90 6.09
C ASN A 696 -20.94 14.90 7.53
N LEU A 697 -21.36 16.05 8.06
CA LEU A 697 -21.95 16.12 9.40
C LEU A 697 -23.25 15.32 9.56
N LEU A 698 -24.03 15.16 8.49
CA LEU A 698 -25.29 14.40 8.50
C LEU A 698 -25.07 12.89 8.27
N VAL A 699 -24.13 12.52 7.41
CA VAL A 699 -23.97 11.14 6.92
C VAL A 699 -22.91 10.36 7.70
N ILE A 700 -21.78 10.97 8.08
CA ILE A 700 -20.69 10.29 8.80
C ILE A 700 -21.14 9.67 10.13
N PRO A 701 -21.99 10.32 10.98
CA PRO A 701 -22.41 9.71 12.24
C PRO A 701 -23.09 8.34 12.09
N ASN A 702 -23.76 8.11 10.95
CA ASN A 702 -24.51 6.89 10.70
C ASN A 702 -23.76 5.88 9.81
N PHE A 703 -22.89 6.37 8.91
CA PHE A 703 -22.25 5.55 7.88
C PHE A 703 -20.71 5.53 7.94
N GLY A 704 -20.10 6.22 8.92
CA GLY A 704 -18.66 6.27 9.11
C GLY A 704 -17.89 6.70 7.84
N TYR A 705 -16.83 5.94 7.52
CA TYR A 705 -16.00 6.22 6.35
C TYR A 705 -16.69 5.96 5.01
N LEU A 706 -17.68 5.05 4.95
CA LEU A 706 -18.50 4.84 3.76
C LEU A 706 -19.38 6.07 3.49
N GLY A 707 -19.88 6.68 4.57
CA GLY A 707 -20.59 7.96 4.51
C GLY A 707 -19.74 9.07 3.91
N ALA A 708 -18.50 9.22 4.41
CA ALA A 708 -17.53 10.17 3.85
C ALA A 708 -17.30 9.91 2.34
N ALA A 709 -17.14 8.65 1.95
CA ALA A 709 -16.94 8.27 0.55
C ALA A 709 -18.12 8.70 -0.35
N VAL A 710 -19.36 8.46 0.08
CA VAL A 710 -20.56 8.84 -0.68
C VAL A 710 -20.70 10.35 -0.76
N VAL A 711 -20.48 11.06 0.35
CA VAL A 711 -20.54 12.53 0.37
C VAL A 711 -19.51 13.12 -0.58
N THR A 712 -18.32 12.53 -0.73
CA THR A 712 -17.31 12.99 -1.69
C THR A 712 -17.83 12.94 -3.13
N ILE A 713 -18.49 11.85 -3.54
CA ILE A 713 -19.11 11.75 -4.88
C ILE A 713 -20.21 12.82 -5.06
N LEU A 714 -21.10 12.96 -4.08
CA LEU A 714 -22.18 13.94 -4.12
C LEU A 714 -21.63 15.38 -4.13
N SER A 715 -20.49 15.61 -3.49
CA SER A 715 -19.84 16.92 -3.45
C SER A 715 -19.24 17.30 -4.80
N GLU A 716 -18.64 16.35 -5.51
CA GLU A 716 -18.20 16.54 -6.90
C GLU A 716 -19.38 16.86 -7.83
N LEU A 717 -20.51 16.17 -7.66
CA LEU A 717 -21.74 16.51 -8.38
C LEU A 717 -22.23 17.92 -8.02
N SER A 718 -22.16 18.31 -6.76
CA SER A 718 -22.56 19.65 -6.30
C SER A 718 -21.75 20.78 -6.96
N LEU A 719 -20.49 20.52 -7.35
CA LEU A 719 -19.67 21.46 -8.12
C LEU A 719 -19.96 21.43 -9.62
N LEU A 720 -20.29 20.26 -10.17
CA LEU A 720 -20.59 20.10 -11.59
C LEU A 720 -21.78 20.98 -12.02
N PHE A 721 -22.83 21.08 -11.19
CA PHE A 721 -24.01 21.90 -11.48
C PHE A 721 -23.70 23.40 -11.69
N PRO A 722 -23.13 24.14 -10.73
CA PRO A 722 -22.80 25.55 -10.92
C PRO A 722 -21.77 25.73 -12.04
N PHE A 723 -20.78 24.85 -12.16
CA PHE A 723 -19.81 24.89 -13.24
C PHE A 723 -20.51 24.84 -14.61
N TYR A 724 -21.41 23.88 -14.80
CA TYR A 724 -22.17 23.74 -16.04
C TYR A 724 -23.07 24.95 -16.32
N VAL A 725 -23.71 25.54 -15.30
CA VAL A 725 -24.50 26.76 -15.47
C VAL A 725 -23.65 27.90 -16.04
N SER A 726 -22.41 28.05 -15.57
CA SER A 726 -21.50 29.09 -16.07
C SER A 726 -20.98 28.77 -17.48
N VAL A 727 -20.65 27.51 -17.77
CA VAL A 727 -20.26 27.05 -19.11
C VAL A 727 -21.38 27.28 -20.11
N LYS A 728 -22.61 26.92 -19.79
CA LYS A 728 -23.78 27.13 -20.66
C LYS A 728 -23.99 28.61 -20.99
N ARG A 729 -23.70 29.50 -20.04
CA ARG A 729 -23.85 30.95 -20.22
C ARG A 729 -22.72 31.59 -21.04
N HIS A 730 -21.48 31.11 -20.92
CA HIS A 730 -20.30 31.80 -21.49
C HIS A 730 -19.61 31.06 -22.63
N VAL A 731 -19.82 29.75 -22.78
CA VAL A 731 -19.16 28.91 -23.79
C VAL A 731 -20.18 28.29 -24.73
N GLY A 732 -21.21 27.62 -24.19
CA GLY A 732 -22.28 26.99 -24.97
C GLY A 732 -22.85 25.74 -24.32
N SER A 733 -23.89 25.16 -24.94
CA SER A 733 -24.55 23.95 -24.44
C SER A 733 -23.75 22.70 -24.78
N VAL A 734 -23.59 21.83 -23.78
CA VAL A 734 -22.91 20.54 -23.90
C VAL A 734 -23.94 19.43 -24.11
N PRO A 735 -23.80 18.55 -25.12
CA PRO A 735 -24.73 17.47 -25.36
C PRO A 735 -24.41 16.26 -24.46
N TRP A 736 -24.65 16.39 -23.15
CA TRP A 736 -24.30 15.40 -22.11
C TRP A 736 -24.77 13.97 -22.42
N LEU A 737 -26.01 13.81 -22.93
CA LEU A 737 -26.55 12.49 -23.24
C LEU A 737 -25.70 11.77 -24.31
N SER A 738 -25.35 12.46 -25.39
CA SER A 738 -24.51 11.91 -26.46
C SER A 738 -23.09 11.60 -26.00
N LEU A 739 -22.57 12.39 -25.05
CA LEU A 739 -21.22 12.22 -24.52
C LEU A 739 -21.10 11.04 -23.56
N CYS A 740 -22.13 10.80 -22.75
CA CYS A 740 -22.07 9.80 -21.68
C CYS A 740 -22.62 8.44 -22.10
N ILE A 741 -23.61 8.36 -23.01
CA ILE A 741 -24.34 7.11 -23.25
C ILE A 741 -23.47 6.00 -23.82
N ALA A 742 -22.66 6.29 -24.85
CA ALA A 742 -21.80 5.29 -25.48
C ALA A 742 -20.69 4.79 -24.53
N PRO A 743 -19.91 5.65 -23.85
CA PRO A 743 -18.96 5.21 -22.83
C PRO A 743 -19.62 4.46 -21.67
N ALA A 744 -20.80 4.90 -21.19
CA ALA A 744 -21.49 4.24 -20.10
C ALA A 744 -21.97 2.82 -20.48
N LEU A 745 -22.52 2.64 -21.69
CA LEU A 745 -22.89 1.32 -22.20
C LEU A 745 -21.67 0.41 -22.35
N ALA A 746 -20.58 0.91 -22.93
CA ALA A 746 -19.35 0.15 -23.06
C ALA A 746 -18.76 -0.27 -21.69
N VAL A 747 -18.81 0.62 -20.69
CA VAL A 747 -18.37 0.31 -19.32
C VAL A 747 -19.31 -0.66 -18.61
N ALA A 748 -20.62 -0.60 -18.86
CA ALA A 748 -21.56 -1.59 -18.34
C ALA A 748 -21.25 -2.99 -18.88
N VAL A 749 -21.00 -3.12 -20.20
CA VAL A 749 -20.60 -4.39 -20.82
C VAL A 749 -19.26 -4.89 -20.24
N MET A 750 -18.30 -4.00 -20.06
CA MET A 750 -17.03 -4.30 -19.37
C MET A 750 -17.28 -4.84 -17.95
N GLY A 751 -18.11 -4.16 -17.15
CA GLY A 751 -18.40 -4.57 -15.78
C GLY A 751 -19.07 -5.94 -15.69
N VAL A 752 -20.05 -6.21 -16.56
CA VAL A 752 -20.70 -7.54 -16.66
C VAL A 752 -19.68 -8.60 -17.06
N THR A 753 -18.79 -8.30 -17.99
CA THR A 753 -17.74 -9.23 -18.43
C THR A 753 -16.77 -9.55 -17.29
N ILE A 754 -16.25 -8.53 -16.60
CA ILE A 754 -15.33 -8.73 -15.47
C ILE A 754 -16.02 -9.57 -14.39
N TYR A 755 -17.25 -9.23 -14.03
CA TYR A 755 -18.02 -9.98 -13.05
C TYR A 755 -18.19 -11.44 -13.46
N ALA A 756 -18.57 -11.73 -14.71
CA ALA A 756 -18.71 -13.09 -15.21
C ALA A 756 -17.38 -13.87 -15.14
N LEU A 757 -16.27 -13.27 -15.59
CA LEU A 757 -14.94 -13.90 -15.54
C LEU A 757 -14.51 -14.23 -14.10
N LEU A 758 -14.80 -13.35 -13.15
CA LEU A 758 -14.53 -13.59 -11.73
C LEU A 758 -15.37 -14.76 -11.18
N GLN A 759 -16.63 -14.91 -11.59
CA GLN A 759 -17.46 -16.07 -11.20
C GLN A 759 -16.92 -17.40 -11.75
N PHE A 760 -16.23 -17.38 -12.89
CA PHE A 760 -15.52 -18.54 -13.43
C PHE A 760 -14.17 -18.82 -12.74
N GLY A 761 -13.82 -18.09 -11.67
CA GLY A 761 -12.57 -18.28 -10.93
C GLY A 761 -11.34 -17.70 -11.63
N ILE A 762 -11.52 -16.83 -12.62
CA ILE A 762 -10.40 -16.17 -13.30
C ILE A 762 -9.79 -15.12 -12.38
N ASN A 763 -8.45 -15.05 -12.35
CA ASN A 763 -7.71 -14.07 -11.55
C ASN A 763 -8.19 -12.62 -11.83
N PRO A 764 -8.42 -11.78 -10.79
CA PRO A 764 -8.92 -10.42 -10.96
C PRO A 764 -8.13 -9.54 -11.93
N TRP A 765 -6.80 -9.69 -11.97
CA TRP A 765 -5.94 -8.92 -12.88
C TRP A 765 -6.18 -9.27 -14.34
N LEU A 766 -6.34 -10.57 -14.63
CA LEU A 766 -6.63 -11.04 -15.98
C LEU A 766 -8.07 -10.68 -16.40
N ALA A 767 -9.02 -10.81 -15.48
CA ALA A 767 -10.41 -10.40 -15.71
C ALA A 767 -10.51 -8.90 -16.05
N ALA A 768 -9.79 -8.05 -15.31
CA ALA A 768 -9.70 -6.61 -15.58
C ALA A 768 -9.10 -6.30 -16.96
N LEU A 769 -8.02 -7.00 -17.36
CA LEU A 769 -7.37 -6.81 -18.66
C LEU A 769 -8.28 -7.23 -19.82
N LEU A 770 -8.97 -8.36 -19.69
CA LEU A 770 -9.96 -8.82 -20.68
C LEU A 770 -11.17 -7.87 -20.74
N GLY A 771 -11.64 -7.38 -19.59
CA GLY A 771 -12.69 -6.37 -19.50
C GLY A 771 -12.31 -5.08 -20.23
N TRP A 772 -11.05 -4.64 -20.10
CA TRP A 772 -10.55 -3.46 -20.83
C TRP A 772 -10.56 -3.67 -22.34
N LEU A 773 -10.23 -4.88 -22.82
CA LEU A 773 -10.30 -5.23 -24.23
C LEU A 773 -11.76 -5.26 -24.73
N VAL A 774 -12.68 -5.78 -23.93
CA VAL A 774 -14.12 -5.73 -24.25
C VAL A 774 -14.62 -4.28 -24.28
N TYR A 775 -14.17 -3.44 -23.36
CA TYR A 775 -14.49 -2.01 -23.37
C TYR A 775 -14.04 -1.33 -24.67
N THR A 776 -12.80 -1.55 -25.11
CA THR A 776 -12.29 -0.91 -26.34
C THR A 776 -13.06 -1.38 -27.57
N VAL A 777 -13.44 -2.66 -27.65
CA VAL A 777 -14.28 -3.20 -28.73
C VAL A 777 -15.69 -2.61 -28.66
N ALA A 778 -16.33 -2.61 -27.49
CA ALA A 778 -17.68 -2.04 -27.31
C ALA A 778 -17.71 -0.54 -27.65
N LEU A 779 -16.65 0.20 -27.30
CA LEU A 779 -16.51 1.61 -27.63
C LEU A 779 -16.32 1.84 -29.14
N ALA A 780 -15.63 0.94 -29.84
CA ALA A 780 -15.56 0.97 -31.31
C ALA A 780 -16.92 0.68 -31.95
N LEU A 781 -17.66 -0.31 -31.44
CA LEU A 781 -18.98 -0.71 -31.96
C LEU A 781 -20.07 0.35 -31.75
N THR A 782 -19.99 1.14 -30.68
CA THR A 782 -20.93 2.25 -30.41
C THR A 782 -20.72 3.47 -31.32
N GLY A 783 -19.72 3.46 -32.21
CA GLY A 783 -19.41 4.56 -33.11
C GLY A 783 -18.67 5.73 -32.45
N ALA A 784 -18.43 5.69 -31.13
CA ALA A 784 -17.79 6.77 -30.38
C ALA A 784 -16.36 7.10 -30.86
N LEU A 785 -15.68 6.13 -31.49
CA LEU A 785 -14.34 6.30 -32.07
C LEU A 785 -14.36 6.80 -33.54
N GLY A 786 -15.53 6.80 -34.19
CA GLY A 786 -15.70 7.14 -35.61
C GLY A 786 -16.10 8.59 -35.89
N ASP A 787 -16.39 9.39 -34.86
CA ASP A 787 -16.77 10.79 -35.01
C ASP A 787 -15.66 11.64 -35.67
N GLU A 788 -16.04 12.68 -36.42
CA GLU A 788 -15.09 13.63 -37.06
C GLU A 788 -14.07 14.22 -36.08
N ASP A 789 -14.49 14.44 -34.84
CA ASP A 789 -13.64 14.93 -33.75
C ASP A 789 -12.54 13.91 -33.36
N MET A 790 -12.81 12.61 -33.47
CA MET A 790 -11.80 11.56 -33.24
C MET A 790 -10.82 11.43 -34.40
N ALA A 791 -11.21 11.78 -35.63
CA ALA A 791 -10.28 11.82 -36.75
C ALA A 791 -9.14 12.82 -36.51
N ILE A 792 -9.38 13.91 -35.78
CA ILE A 792 -8.35 14.88 -35.36
C ILE A 792 -7.35 14.22 -34.40
N VAL A 793 -7.84 13.45 -33.43
CA VAL A 793 -6.99 12.72 -32.46
C VAL A 793 -6.15 11.65 -33.16
N TRP A 794 -6.76 10.86 -34.05
CA TRP A 794 -6.06 9.85 -34.83
C TRP A 794 -4.98 10.42 -35.76
N ARG A 795 -5.18 11.66 -36.27
CA ARG A 795 -4.17 12.38 -37.05
C ARG A 795 -3.03 12.94 -36.20
N ALA A 796 -3.29 13.28 -34.94
CA ALA A 796 -2.31 13.83 -34.01
C ALA A 796 -1.45 12.76 -33.34
N LEU A 797 -1.95 11.52 -33.21
CA LEU A 797 -1.17 10.40 -32.68
C LEU A 797 -0.02 10.03 -33.63
N PRO A 798 1.21 9.79 -33.13
CA PRO A 798 2.37 9.39 -33.92
C PRO A 798 2.29 7.92 -34.38
N LEU A 799 1.13 7.49 -34.88
CA LEU A 799 0.83 6.13 -35.33
C LEU A 799 1.18 5.89 -36.80
N GLY A 800 2.13 6.66 -37.35
CA GLY A 800 2.57 6.52 -38.75
C GLY A 800 3.00 5.08 -39.12
N ALA A 801 3.49 4.31 -38.15
CA ALA A 801 3.84 2.90 -38.33
C ALA A 801 2.63 1.93 -38.26
N LEU A 802 1.62 2.23 -37.43
CA LEU A 802 0.44 1.37 -37.19
C LEU A 802 -0.65 1.54 -38.27
N LYS A 803 -0.65 2.68 -38.99
CA LYS A 803 -1.53 2.90 -40.15
C LYS A 803 -1.34 1.90 -41.31
N LYS A 804 -0.24 1.13 -41.33
CA LYS A 804 -0.03 0.07 -42.34
C LYS A 804 -0.74 -1.25 -42.01
N VAL A 805 -1.25 -1.41 -40.80
CA VAL A 805 -1.79 -2.70 -40.31
C VAL A 805 -3.32 -2.70 -40.17
N LEU A 806 -3.96 -1.53 -40.15
CA LEU A 806 -5.43 -1.43 -40.16
C LEU A 806 -5.94 -1.34 -41.61
N PRO A 807 -6.83 -2.22 -42.06
CA PRO A 807 -7.39 -2.15 -43.40
C PRO A 807 -8.18 -0.83 -43.53
N ALA A 808 -7.86 -0.08 -44.58
CA ALA A 808 -8.61 1.10 -44.97
C ALA A 808 -10.07 0.68 -45.25
N GLN A 809 -11.00 1.15 -44.42
CA GLN A 809 -12.40 1.23 -44.83
C GLN A 809 -12.56 2.55 -45.58
N GLY A 810 -12.91 2.43 -46.86
CA GLY A 810 -13.28 3.56 -47.73
C GLY A 810 -14.66 4.09 -47.44
#